data_AF-A0A1M7D054-F1
#
_entry.id   AF-A0A1M7D054-F1
#
_cell.length_a   1.000
_cell.length_b   1.000
_cell.length_c   1.000
_cell.angle_alpha   90.00
_cell.angle_beta   90.00
_cell.angle_gamma   90.00
#
_symmetry.space_group_name_H-M   'P 1'
#
loop_
_entity.id
_entity.type
_entity.pdbx_description
1 polymer ?
#
loop_
_entity_poly.entity_id
_entity_poly.type
_entity_poly.pdbx_seq_one_letter_code
_entity_poly.pdbx_strand_id
1 'polypeptide(L)'
;MGKTMILDDRYFIKLYGGWIGKVIGVIHGANIEGWPYERIKESFGKIEYYPVTFKNFCSDDDINGPMFYLRALEDYCKGSEITEQELADNMLNYVGDGHGFFWWGGYGVSTEHTAYENLLSGIRAPESGSIAQNGSATAEQIGGQIFSDCWGLVYPGRPAEAAAVAAKMASVTHDRNGIFGAKFIAACISQAFLTEDMDTIIEAGLSVIPKDSEYARMAEQVIPVCKGNDDDWEKSFLYVKEYFGYQHYEGSCHIIPNSAVILLALIHGQGDFSKTINIANMCGWDTDCNVGNLGAILGVRNGIDAIDEKWLPQIHDFICASSSVGFLNIQTVSQVAAYCAKITGRIYNLEPDEIWKRVFEKEEGAYFHFEFPTAIHGMRVRSSEGKKILLSNTTEEAYQGKHSLKVVSPWTDNGDSFYLYYKPYYRPDDFDDSRYNPEFSPTVYPGDRIRAYLKGKENGWQANQIKVVPYFKDRIKDQLVYLKEYTQLLSAQWEKIEFQLPKGHTEIIEEVGFYLICLEGGIRETQFTEVLYLDELEILHQADYEMELSRLPLEKWNPLHVQPAHLSFLRGMLRADINGLSVSGSGKPAECYTGNLNWKNYEFTAALIPVKGERHNVLFRVQGGIRSFAVGLAENQTIRLYKKEKDYQILKEVPYQWQFGVPYQFKIVVKNNQIKLWVNEKVLFNEEMDSVYENGCIGFGNDMGSRTNYIYYRIKELD
;
A
#
# COMPACT_ATOMS: atom_id res chain seq x y z
N MET A 1 -0.91 -35.29 -13.18
CA MET A 1 -1.70 -35.22 -11.93
C MET A 1 -1.28 -33.95 -11.23
N GLY A 2 -2.12 -32.92 -11.23
CA GLY A 2 -1.82 -31.65 -10.56
C GLY A 2 -1.76 -31.87 -9.06
N LYS A 3 -0.72 -31.37 -8.38
CA LYS A 3 -0.70 -31.32 -6.92
C LYS A 3 -1.88 -30.46 -6.47
N THR A 4 -2.68 -30.95 -5.53
CA THR A 4 -3.69 -30.13 -4.85
C THR A 4 -2.98 -28.95 -4.19
N MET A 5 -3.45 -27.73 -4.47
CA MET A 5 -2.91 -26.52 -3.85
C MET A 5 -3.11 -26.56 -2.34
N ILE A 6 -2.08 -26.20 -1.57
CA ILE A 6 -2.12 -26.08 -0.11
C ILE A 6 -1.36 -24.83 0.30
N LEU A 7 -1.78 -24.19 1.40
CA LEU A 7 -1.10 -23.02 1.98
C LEU A 7 -0.03 -23.51 2.97
N ASP A 8 1.03 -24.16 2.46
CA ASP A 8 2.15 -24.64 3.27
C ASP A 8 3.30 -23.62 3.36
N ASP A 9 4.33 -23.91 4.16
CA ASP A 9 5.50 -23.03 4.31
C ASP A 9 6.14 -22.67 2.96
N ARG A 10 6.17 -23.62 2.00
CA ARG A 10 6.74 -23.36 0.66
C ARG A 10 5.91 -22.33 -0.10
N TYR A 11 4.58 -22.41 -0.03
CA TYR A 11 3.71 -21.39 -0.61
C TYR A 11 3.99 -20.00 -0.03
N PHE A 12 4.06 -19.86 1.30
CA PHE A 12 4.28 -18.57 1.95
C PHE A 12 5.68 -17.98 1.64
N ILE A 13 6.73 -18.81 1.63
CA ILE A 13 8.09 -18.41 1.23
C ILE A 13 8.11 -17.86 -0.21
N LYS A 14 7.39 -18.52 -1.12
CA LYS A 14 7.30 -18.10 -2.53
C LYS A 14 6.45 -16.85 -2.69
N LEU A 15 5.31 -16.77 -2.02
CA LEU A 15 4.42 -15.60 -2.07
C LEU A 15 5.12 -14.35 -1.56
N TYR A 16 5.75 -14.44 -0.38
CA TYR A 16 6.50 -13.34 0.20
C TYR A 16 7.73 -13.00 -0.62
N GLY A 17 8.46 -14.01 -1.13
CA GLY A 17 9.54 -13.82 -2.08
C GLY A 17 9.10 -13.05 -3.33
N GLY A 18 7.92 -13.34 -3.88
CA GLY A 18 7.33 -12.63 -5.01
C GLY A 18 7.11 -11.15 -4.74
N TRP A 19 6.47 -10.81 -3.61
CA TRP A 19 6.24 -9.41 -3.25
C TRP A 19 7.53 -8.66 -2.90
N ILE A 20 8.44 -9.27 -2.12
CA ILE A 20 9.74 -8.67 -1.82
C ILE A 20 10.54 -8.48 -3.10
N GLY A 21 10.55 -9.47 -3.99
CA GLY A 21 11.21 -9.40 -5.28
C GLY A 21 10.68 -8.25 -6.16
N LYS A 22 9.34 -8.07 -6.22
CA LYS A 22 8.72 -6.92 -6.90
C LYS A 22 9.24 -5.61 -6.33
N VAL A 23 9.18 -5.43 -5.02
CA VAL A 23 9.61 -4.19 -4.36
C VAL A 23 11.10 -3.92 -4.57
N ILE A 24 11.96 -4.94 -4.48
CA ILE A 24 13.39 -4.83 -4.82
C ILE A 24 13.57 -4.31 -6.24
N GLY A 25 12.85 -4.91 -7.19
CA GLY A 25 13.00 -4.57 -8.59
C GLY A 25 12.59 -3.13 -8.90
N VAL A 26 11.46 -2.69 -8.34
CA VAL A 26 10.98 -1.31 -8.47
C VAL A 26 12.00 -0.32 -7.89
N ILE A 27 12.47 -0.54 -6.65
CA ILE A 27 13.50 0.32 -6.04
C ILE A 27 14.78 0.35 -6.89
N HIS A 28 15.18 -0.80 -7.43
CA HIS A 28 16.39 -0.93 -8.23
C HIS A 28 16.32 -0.18 -9.56
N GLY A 29 15.14 -0.18 -10.20
CA GLY A 29 14.92 0.44 -11.50
C GLY A 29 14.54 1.92 -11.45
N ALA A 30 13.83 2.38 -10.42
CA ALA A 30 13.14 3.68 -10.45
C ALA A 30 14.03 4.92 -10.60
N ASN A 31 15.32 4.85 -10.27
CA ASN A 31 16.23 6.01 -10.39
C ASN A 31 16.80 6.22 -11.79
N ILE A 32 16.78 5.17 -12.61
CA ILE A 32 17.31 5.20 -13.98
C ILE A 32 16.22 4.93 -15.02
N GLU A 33 14.96 5.02 -14.60
CA GLU A 33 13.79 4.96 -15.45
C GLU A 33 13.91 5.94 -16.63
N GLY A 34 13.60 5.44 -17.82
CA GLY A 34 13.70 6.18 -19.08
C GLY A 34 15.12 6.37 -19.61
N TRP A 35 16.17 5.87 -18.93
CA TRP A 35 17.54 6.04 -19.42
C TRP A 35 17.86 5.03 -20.54
N PRO A 36 18.61 5.44 -21.57
CA PRO A 36 19.15 4.49 -22.53
C PRO A 36 20.35 3.73 -21.94
N TYR A 37 20.53 2.48 -22.38
CA TYR A 37 21.66 1.62 -22.03
C TYR A 37 23.02 2.35 -22.01
N GLU A 38 23.33 3.15 -23.04
CA GLU A 38 24.61 3.84 -23.15
C GLU A 38 24.87 4.78 -21.96
N ARG A 39 23.83 5.49 -21.51
CA ARG A 39 23.93 6.43 -20.38
C ARG A 39 24.14 5.69 -19.06
N ILE A 40 23.47 4.55 -18.90
CA ILE A 40 23.60 3.70 -17.71
C ILE A 40 25.02 3.13 -17.64
N LYS A 41 25.52 2.57 -18.76
CA LYS A 41 26.88 2.03 -18.88
C LYS A 41 27.95 3.09 -18.63
N GLU A 42 27.78 4.29 -19.19
CA GLU A 42 28.72 5.40 -18.97
C GLU A 42 28.76 5.85 -17.50
N SER A 43 27.60 5.87 -16.83
CA SER A 43 27.47 6.39 -15.46
C SER A 43 27.93 5.37 -14.40
N PHE A 44 27.59 4.09 -14.57
CA PHE A 44 27.76 3.07 -13.52
C PHE A 44 28.65 1.90 -13.95
N GLY A 45 29.02 1.80 -15.23
CA GLY A 45 29.68 0.60 -15.75
C GLY A 45 28.72 -0.59 -15.73
N LYS A 46 29.05 -1.62 -14.95
CA LYS A 46 28.17 -2.77 -14.70
C LYS A 46 27.43 -2.56 -13.38
N ILE A 47 26.11 -2.57 -13.42
CA ILE A 47 25.28 -2.50 -12.21
C ILE A 47 25.28 -3.88 -11.51
N GLU A 48 25.65 -3.88 -10.23
CA GLU A 48 25.61 -5.06 -9.34
C GLU A 48 25.05 -4.72 -7.93
N TYR A 49 24.59 -3.47 -7.76
CA TYR A 49 24.16 -2.84 -6.51
C TYR A 49 23.09 -1.79 -6.83
N TYR A 50 22.36 -1.30 -5.82
CA TYR A 50 21.41 -0.19 -6.01
C TYR A 50 22.14 1.09 -6.46
N PRO A 51 21.81 1.68 -7.62
CA PRO A 51 22.43 2.94 -8.06
C PRO A 51 22.21 4.10 -7.07
N VAL A 52 21.10 4.09 -6.34
CA VAL A 52 20.72 5.08 -5.33
C VAL A 52 20.11 4.37 -4.13
N THR A 53 20.36 4.90 -2.94
CA THR A 53 19.77 4.43 -1.67
C THR A 53 18.87 5.51 -1.08
N PHE A 54 17.69 5.13 -0.59
CA PHE A 54 16.70 6.03 -0.01
C PHE A 54 16.64 5.91 1.52
N LYS A 55 16.19 6.98 2.20
CA LYS A 55 15.76 6.91 3.61
C LYS A 55 14.56 5.98 3.77
N ASN A 56 13.58 6.17 2.91
CA ASN A 56 12.44 5.32 2.65
C ASN A 56 12.12 5.50 1.17
N PHE A 57 11.88 4.41 0.46
CA PHE A 57 11.40 4.51 -0.92
C PHE A 57 10.00 5.13 -0.93
N CYS A 58 9.80 6.13 -1.79
CA CYS A 58 8.51 6.79 -1.93
C CYS A 58 7.53 5.92 -2.73
N SER A 59 6.30 6.41 -2.92
CA SER A 59 5.30 5.63 -3.64
C SER A 59 5.64 5.46 -5.12
N ASP A 60 5.20 4.34 -5.67
CA ASP A 60 5.46 3.92 -7.05
C ASP A 60 4.23 3.21 -7.62
N ASP A 61 3.86 3.46 -8.87
CA ASP A 61 2.62 2.96 -9.46
C ASP A 61 2.69 1.46 -9.75
N ASP A 62 3.89 0.96 -10.01
CA ASP A 62 4.25 -0.45 -10.00
C ASP A 62 3.85 -1.20 -8.72
N ILE A 63 3.76 -0.51 -7.59
CA ILE A 63 3.36 -1.08 -6.31
C ILE A 63 1.89 -0.74 -6.00
N ASN A 64 1.46 0.51 -6.28
CA ASN A 64 0.09 0.97 -6.04
C ASN A 64 -0.93 0.07 -6.77
N GLY A 65 -0.80 -0.09 -8.08
CA GLY A 65 -1.76 -0.84 -8.90
C GLY A 65 -1.98 -2.27 -8.36
N PRO A 66 -0.94 -3.11 -8.27
CA PRO A 66 -1.06 -4.47 -7.74
C PRO A 66 -1.71 -4.55 -6.34
N MET A 67 -1.42 -3.61 -5.45
CA MET A 67 -2.00 -3.61 -4.10
C MET A 67 -3.48 -3.26 -4.11
N PHE A 68 -3.87 -2.21 -4.83
CA PHE A 68 -5.25 -1.69 -4.78
C PHE A 68 -6.19 -2.45 -5.70
N TYR A 69 -5.74 -2.94 -6.86
CA TYR A 69 -6.59 -3.71 -7.79
C TYR A 69 -7.04 -5.05 -7.21
N LEU A 70 -6.24 -5.68 -6.35
CA LEU A 70 -6.65 -6.90 -5.63
C LEU A 70 -7.89 -6.67 -4.74
N ARG A 71 -8.09 -5.46 -4.22
CA ARG A 71 -9.24 -5.15 -3.37
C ARG A 71 -10.56 -5.27 -4.12
N ALA A 72 -10.55 -5.23 -5.45
CA ALA A 72 -11.76 -5.46 -6.24
C ALA A 72 -12.39 -6.84 -5.94
N LEU A 73 -11.56 -7.84 -5.59
CA LEU A 73 -12.01 -9.18 -5.20
C LEU A 73 -12.68 -9.21 -3.81
N GLU A 74 -12.46 -8.21 -2.96
CA GLU A 74 -13.14 -8.11 -1.66
C GLU A 74 -14.35 -7.17 -1.73
N ASP A 75 -14.20 -6.10 -2.50
CA ASP A 75 -15.19 -5.04 -2.63
C ASP A 75 -16.42 -5.45 -3.45
N TYR A 76 -16.19 -6.20 -4.54
CA TYR A 76 -17.22 -6.49 -5.54
C TYR A 76 -17.47 -8.00 -5.73
N CYS A 77 -16.46 -8.85 -5.58
CA CYS A 77 -16.60 -10.28 -5.82
C CYS A 77 -17.35 -10.99 -4.68
N LYS A 78 -18.68 -11.04 -4.76
CA LYS A 78 -19.58 -11.72 -3.80
C LYS A 78 -19.99 -13.12 -4.26
N GLY A 79 -19.03 -13.90 -4.76
CA GLY A 79 -19.26 -15.27 -5.24
C GLY A 79 -19.70 -15.40 -6.71
N SER A 80 -19.72 -14.30 -7.45
CA SER A 80 -19.80 -14.27 -8.92
C SER A 80 -18.44 -13.94 -9.53
N GLU A 81 -18.25 -14.25 -10.81
CA GLU A 81 -17.05 -13.84 -11.54
C GLU A 81 -16.98 -12.30 -11.63
N ILE A 82 -15.81 -11.73 -11.34
CA ILE A 82 -15.59 -10.28 -11.40
C ILE A 82 -15.64 -9.76 -12.85
N THR A 83 -16.26 -8.61 -13.03
CA THR A 83 -16.41 -7.93 -14.33
C THR A 83 -15.39 -6.80 -14.52
N GLU A 84 -15.14 -6.43 -15.78
CA GLU A 84 -14.29 -5.31 -16.16
C GLU A 84 -14.81 -3.99 -15.57
N GLN A 85 -16.13 -3.84 -15.47
CA GLN A 85 -16.73 -2.65 -14.87
C GLN A 85 -16.49 -2.57 -13.37
N GLU A 86 -16.57 -3.68 -12.63
CA GLU A 86 -16.27 -3.69 -11.19
C GLU A 86 -14.79 -3.39 -10.91
N LEU A 87 -13.90 -3.86 -11.78
CA LEU A 87 -12.48 -3.52 -11.75
C LEU A 87 -12.25 -2.02 -12.02
N ALA A 88 -12.97 -1.45 -13.00
CA ALA A 88 -12.95 -0.01 -13.24
C ALA A 88 -13.51 0.80 -12.06
N ASP A 89 -14.56 0.29 -11.41
CA ASP A 89 -15.15 0.92 -10.24
C ASP A 89 -14.20 0.87 -9.03
N ASN A 90 -13.46 -0.23 -8.86
CA ASN A 90 -12.36 -0.31 -7.89
C ASN A 90 -11.27 0.74 -8.17
N MET A 91 -10.84 0.90 -9.42
CA MET A 91 -9.88 1.94 -9.81
C MET A 91 -10.39 3.34 -9.43
N LEU A 92 -11.63 3.68 -9.81
CA LEU A 92 -12.26 4.97 -9.45
C LEU A 92 -12.42 5.17 -7.93
N ASN A 93 -12.47 4.08 -7.16
CA ASN A 93 -12.63 4.14 -5.71
C ASN A 93 -11.32 4.48 -4.99
N TYR A 94 -10.17 4.01 -5.48
CA TYR A 94 -8.90 4.21 -4.78
C TYR A 94 -8.03 5.32 -5.40
N VAL A 95 -8.13 5.56 -6.70
CA VAL A 95 -7.32 6.57 -7.40
C VAL A 95 -7.79 8.00 -7.05
N GLY A 96 -6.85 8.84 -6.62
CA GLY A 96 -7.05 10.28 -6.47
C GLY A 96 -7.25 10.94 -7.84
N ASP A 97 -8.16 11.91 -7.95
CA ASP A 97 -8.49 12.54 -9.23
C ASP A 97 -7.42 13.57 -9.62
N GLY A 98 -6.65 13.25 -10.67
CA GLY A 98 -5.62 14.15 -11.20
C GLY A 98 -4.31 14.15 -10.41
N HIS A 99 -4.15 13.24 -9.45
CA HIS A 99 -2.95 13.17 -8.60
C HIS A 99 -2.70 11.77 -8.03
N GLY A 100 -1.44 11.52 -7.65
CA GLY A 100 -1.00 10.27 -7.03
C GLY A 100 -1.25 9.01 -7.86
N PHE A 101 -1.12 7.83 -7.23
CA PHE A 101 -1.41 6.49 -7.75
C PHE A 101 -0.65 6.03 -9.02
N PHE A 102 -0.77 6.72 -10.15
CA PHE A 102 -0.11 6.47 -11.43
C PHE A 102 0.28 7.78 -12.14
N TRP A 103 0.95 7.68 -13.29
CA TRP A 103 1.42 8.85 -14.02
C TRP A 103 0.30 9.66 -14.68
N TRP A 104 0.08 10.89 -14.21
CA TRP A 104 -0.88 11.84 -14.77
C TRP A 104 -0.34 12.60 -15.98
N GLY A 105 0.10 11.87 -17.01
CA GLY A 105 0.76 12.42 -18.21
C GLY A 105 -0.12 13.23 -19.16
N GLY A 106 -1.44 13.05 -19.09
CA GLY A 106 -2.43 13.79 -19.88
C GLY A 106 -3.31 12.89 -20.74
N TYR A 107 -4.52 13.36 -21.04
CA TYR A 107 -5.48 12.66 -21.90
C TYR A 107 -4.94 12.47 -23.32
N GLY A 108 -4.98 11.24 -23.83
CA GLY A 108 -4.42 10.83 -25.12
C GLY A 108 -2.90 10.58 -25.11
N VAL A 109 -2.24 10.66 -23.94
CA VAL A 109 -0.80 10.40 -23.77
C VAL A 109 -0.56 9.33 -22.72
N SER A 110 -0.99 9.57 -21.48
CA SER A 110 -0.96 8.56 -20.41
C SER A 110 -2.18 7.66 -20.52
N THR A 111 -1.95 6.36 -20.52
CA THR A 111 -2.99 5.35 -20.76
C THR A 111 -4.00 5.29 -19.61
N GLU A 112 -3.50 5.21 -18.39
CA GLU A 112 -4.29 5.14 -17.16
C GLU A 112 -5.07 6.45 -16.94
N HIS A 113 -4.40 7.60 -17.14
CA HIS A 113 -5.05 8.91 -17.07
C HIS A 113 -6.18 9.01 -18.10
N THR A 114 -5.91 8.64 -19.36
CA THR A 114 -6.93 8.68 -20.43
C THR A 114 -8.14 7.81 -20.10
N ALA A 115 -7.91 6.58 -19.65
CA ALA A 115 -8.97 5.66 -19.28
C ALA A 115 -9.75 6.14 -18.03
N TYR A 116 -9.06 6.72 -17.04
CA TYR A 116 -9.70 7.31 -15.86
C TYR A 116 -10.66 8.44 -16.26
N GLU A 117 -10.23 9.36 -17.12
CA GLU A 117 -11.08 10.45 -17.64
C GLU A 117 -12.24 9.93 -18.52
N ASN A 118 -12.00 8.88 -19.30
CA ASN A 118 -13.06 8.20 -20.07
C ASN A 118 -14.14 7.63 -19.14
N LEU A 119 -13.74 6.94 -18.07
CA LEU A 119 -14.66 6.40 -17.06
C LEU A 119 -15.42 7.53 -16.35
N LEU A 120 -14.72 8.60 -15.98
CA LEU A 120 -15.32 9.80 -15.40
C LEU A 120 -16.30 10.49 -16.36
N SER A 121 -16.14 10.30 -17.67
CA SER A 121 -17.01 10.83 -18.73
C SER A 121 -18.13 9.86 -19.12
N GLY A 122 -18.24 8.70 -18.46
CA GLY A 122 -19.30 7.72 -18.66
C GLY A 122 -19.01 6.65 -19.71
N ILE A 123 -17.82 6.60 -20.29
CA ILE A 123 -17.37 5.51 -21.16
C ILE A 123 -17.02 4.32 -20.27
N ARG A 124 -17.71 3.20 -20.47
CA ARG A 124 -17.61 2.03 -19.59
C ARG A 124 -16.43 1.14 -19.96
N ALA A 125 -15.91 0.39 -18.99
CA ALA A 125 -14.93 -0.66 -19.30
C ALA A 125 -15.62 -1.82 -20.07
N PRO A 126 -14.93 -2.47 -21.02
CA PRO A 126 -13.54 -2.24 -21.44
C PRO A 126 -13.36 -1.15 -22.52
N GLU A 127 -14.44 -0.52 -23.00
CA GLU A 127 -14.36 0.51 -24.04
C GLU A 127 -13.46 1.69 -23.62
N SER A 128 -13.43 2.02 -22.32
CA SER A 128 -12.57 3.04 -21.70
C SER A 128 -11.08 2.89 -22.02
N GLY A 129 -10.58 1.66 -22.16
CA GLY A 129 -9.18 1.34 -22.46
C GLY A 129 -8.92 0.93 -23.92
N SER A 130 -9.97 0.80 -24.73
CA SER A 130 -9.89 0.19 -26.07
C SER A 130 -9.12 1.04 -27.09
N ILE A 131 -8.52 0.38 -28.09
CA ILE A 131 -7.94 1.06 -29.26
C ILE A 131 -8.98 1.83 -30.06
N ALA A 132 -10.22 1.31 -30.12
CA ALA A 132 -11.29 1.98 -30.83
C ALA A 132 -11.58 3.38 -30.25
N GLN A 133 -11.44 3.52 -28.93
CA GLN A 133 -11.64 4.77 -28.21
C GLN A 133 -10.37 5.64 -28.19
N ASN A 134 -9.20 5.05 -27.94
CA ASN A 134 -7.97 5.78 -27.59
C ASN A 134 -6.87 5.78 -28.67
N GLY A 135 -6.98 4.92 -29.69
CA GLY A 135 -5.91 4.65 -30.64
C GLY A 135 -4.81 3.72 -30.10
N SER A 136 -4.00 3.15 -31.00
CA SER A 136 -2.91 2.22 -30.66
C SER A 136 -1.82 2.88 -29.81
N ALA A 137 -1.46 4.12 -30.14
CA ALA A 137 -0.42 4.88 -29.44
C ALA A 137 -0.67 5.02 -27.93
N THR A 138 -1.93 5.02 -27.48
CA THR A 138 -2.27 5.10 -26.05
C THR A 138 -2.62 3.71 -25.49
N ALA A 139 -3.38 2.89 -26.21
CA ALA A 139 -3.89 1.64 -25.65
C ALA A 139 -2.85 0.51 -25.49
N GLU A 140 -1.70 0.56 -26.19
CA GLU A 140 -0.69 -0.50 -26.20
C GLU A 140 0.59 -0.15 -25.41
N GLN A 141 0.47 0.75 -24.43
CA GLN A 141 1.56 1.11 -23.52
C GLN A 141 1.79 0.01 -22.47
N ILE A 142 2.90 0.14 -21.74
CA ILE A 142 3.42 -0.85 -20.78
C ILE A 142 2.52 -1.13 -19.57
N GLY A 143 1.63 -0.22 -19.18
CA GLY A 143 0.84 -0.31 -17.94
C GLY A 143 0.05 -1.61 -17.77
N GLY A 144 -0.38 -2.25 -18.87
CA GLY A 144 -0.98 -3.58 -18.82
C GLY A 144 -0.07 -4.63 -18.14
N GLN A 145 1.23 -4.54 -18.35
CA GLN A 145 2.25 -5.36 -17.70
C GLN A 145 2.52 -4.92 -16.25
N ILE A 146 2.70 -3.61 -16.03
CA ILE A 146 3.08 -2.98 -14.75
C ILE A 146 2.26 -3.55 -13.59
N PHE A 147 0.93 -3.57 -13.75
CA PHE A 147 0.02 -3.84 -12.64
C PHE A 147 -0.39 -5.31 -12.48
N SER A 148 0.18 -6.23 -13.27
CA SER A 148 -0.38 -7.57 -13.45
C SER A 148 0.17 -8.66 -12.53
N ASP A 149 1.23 -8.37 -11.75
CA ASP A 149 1.87 -9.37 -10.90
C ASP A 149 0.90 -9.99 -9.89
N CYS A 150 0.05 -9.16 -9.30
CA CYS A 150 -0.88 -9.54 -8.25
C CYS A 150 -1.81 -10.70 -8.63
N TRP A 151 -2.23 -10.78 -9.90
CA TRP A 151 -3.11 -11.83 -10.40
C TRP A 151 -2.43 -13.19 -10.43
N GLY A 152 -1.13 -13.24 -10.76
CA GLY A 152 -0.34 -14.46 -10.67
C GLY A 152 -0.15 -14.93 -9.22
N LEU A 153 -0.02 -13.97 -8.28
CA LEU A 153 0.17 -14.24 -6.86
C LEU A 153 -1.08 -14.83 -6.18
N VAL A 154 -2.29 -14.45 -6.61
CA VAL A 154 -3.55 -15.00 -6.06
C VAL A 154 -4.08 -16.24 -6.78
N TYR A 155 -3.55 -16.57 -7.96
CA TYR A 155 -3.89 -17.78 -8.72
C TYR A 155 -2.67 -18.73 -8.90
N PRO A 156 -2.01 -19.18 -7.82
CA PRO A 156 -0.82 -20.04 -7.90
C PRO A 156 -1.12 -21.38 -8.60
N GLY A 157 -0.38 -21.68 -9.66
CA GLY A 157 -0.55 -22.91 -10.43
C GLY A 157 -1.77 -22.99 -11.33
N ARG A 158 -2.47 -21.87 -11.55
CA ARG A 158 -3.58 -21.71 -12.51
C ARG A 158 -3.30 -20.58 -13.50
N PRO A 159 -2.29 -20.71 -14.38
CA PRO A 159 -1.84 -19.62 -15.25
C PRO A 159 -2.91 -19.08 -16.19
N ALA A 160 -3.83 -19.93 -16.67
CA ALA A 160 -4.93 -19.50 -17.53
C ALA A 160 -5.96 -18.62 -16.79
N GLU A 161 -6.29 -18.95 -15.53
CA GLU A 161 -7.20 -18.16 -14.70
C GLU A 161 -6.55 -16.83 -14.27
N ALA A 162 -5.27 -16.87 -13.89
CA ALA A 162 -4.47 -15.68 -13.61
C ALA A 162 -4.47 -14.71 -14.80
N ALA A 163 -4.20 -15.23 -16.00
CA ALA A 163 -4.20 -14.45 -17.23
C ALA A 163 -5.60 -13.89 -17.58
N ALA A 164 -6.67 -14.64 -17.30
CA ALA A 164 -8.03 -14.19 -17.58
C ALA A 164 -8.40 -12.96 -16.73
N VAL A 165 -8.11 -12.98 -15.43
CA VAL A 165 -8.40 -11.82 -14.55
C VAL A 165 -7.45 -10.65 -14.84
N ALA A 166 -6.17 -10.92 -15.12
CA ALA A 166 -5.23 -9.88 -15.54
C ALA A 166 -5.68 -9.20 -16.84
N ALA A 167 -6.20 -9.96 -17.82
CA ALA A 167 -6.72 -9.41 -19.06
C ALA A 167 -7.93 -8.50 -18.82
N LYS A 168 -8.83 -8.87 -17.92
CA LYS A 168 -9.98 -8.04 -17.54
C LYS A 168 -9.56 -6.72 -16.93
N MET A 169 -8.63 -6.73 -15.96
CA MET A 169 -8.13 -5.51 -15.34
C MET A 169 -7.39 -4.65 -16.36
N ALA A 170 -6.49 -5.24 -17.14
CA ALA A 170 -5.75 -4.52 -18.17
C ALA A 170 -6.69 -3.89 -19.21
N SER A 171 -7.80 -4.54 -19.56
CA SER A 171 -8.79 -4.01 -20.52
C SER A 171 -9.52 -2.75 -20.06
N VAL A 172 -9.47 -2.41 -18.76
CA VAL A 172 -10.02 -1.15 -18.24
C VAL A 172 -9.26 0.04 -18.83
N THR A 173 -7.95 -0.11 -19.03
CA THR A 173 -7.05 0.98 -19.44
C THR A 173 -6.33 0.74 -20.77
N HIS A 174 -6.11 -0.53 -21.16
CA HIS A 174 -5.30 -0.96 -22.30
C HIS A 174 -6.08 -1.87 -23.27
N ASP A 175 -5.49 -2.14 -24.42
CA ASP A 175 -5.99 -3.11 -25.39
C ASP A 175 -4.82 -3.92 -26.01
N ARG A 176 -5.15 -4.98 -26.77
CA ARG A 176 -4.21 -5.80 -27.56
C ARG A 176 -2.91 -6.14 -26.84
N ASN A 177 -1.76 -5.63 -27.29
CA ASN A 177 -0.46 -6.01 -26.74
C ASN A 177 -0.34 -5.61 -25.26
N GLY A 178 -0.97 -4.50 -24.85
CA GLY A 178 -1.11 -4.11 -23.44
C GLY A 178 -1.73 -5.21 -22.59
N ILE A 179 -2.84 -5.78 -23.08
CA ILE A 179 -3.52 -6.93 -22.46
C ILE A 179 -2.65 -8.19 -22.55
N PHE A 180 -1.90 -8.41 -23.64
CA PHE A 180 -1.08 -9.61 -23.79
C PHE A 180 0.11 -9.65 -22.83
N GLY A 181 0.75 -8.51 -22.56
CA GLY A 181 1.76 -8.43 -21.52
C GLY A 181 1.20 -8.67 -20.11
N ALA A 182 -0.01 -8.17 -19.83
CA ALA A 182 -0.73 -8.48 -18.59
C ALA A 182 -0.90 -9.99 -18.38
N LYS A 183 -1.37 -10.67 -19.42
CA LYS A 183 -1.56 -12.13 -19.45
C LYS A 183 -0.24 -12.88 -19.27
N PHE A 184 0.81 -12.44 -19.96
CA PHE A 184 2.13 -13.04 -19.89
C PHE A 184 2.67 -13.05 -18.45
N ILE A 185 2.70 -11.89 -17.79
CA ILE A 185 3.25 -11.75 -16.43
C ILE A 185 2.46 -12.57 -15.42
N ALA A 186 1.14 -12.44 -15.42
CA ALA A 186 0.28 -13.17 -14.49
C ALA A 186 0.44 -14.70 -14.64
N ALA A 187 0.52 -15.19 -15.87
CA ALA A 187 0.74 -16.62 -16.14
C ALA A 187 2.15 -17.09 -15.74
N CYS A 188 3.20 -16.31 -16.02
CA CYS A 188 4.57 -16.62 -15.59
C CYS A 188 4.67 -16.77 -14.07
N ILE A 189 4.14 -15.79 -13.32
CA ILE A 189 4.16 -15.80 -11.85
C ILE A 189 3.36 -16.97 -11.29
N SER A 190 2.15 -17.20 -11.83
CA SER A 190 1.32 -18.34 -11.46
C SER A 190 2.05 -19.67 -11.66
N GLN A 191 2.74 -19.84 -12.80
CA GLN A 191 3.50 -21.05 -13.12
C GLN A 191 4.75 -21.21 -12.25
N ALA A 192 5.40 -20.11 -11.85
CA ALA A 192 6.61 -20.12 -11.01
C ALA A 192 6.38 -20.73 -9.61
N PHE A 193 5.13 -20.81 -9.13
CA PHE A 193 4.82 -21.57 -7.92
C PHE A 193 5.10 -23.07 -8.08
N LEU A 194 4.93 -23.61 -9.30
CA LEU A 194 4.97 -25.05 -9.57
C LEU A 194 6.33 -25.57 -10.06
N THR A 195 7.15 -24.71 -10.68
CA THR A 195 8.40 -25.13 -11.32
C THR A 195 9.51 -24.12 -11.12
N GLU A 196 10.75 -24.61 -11.18
CA GLU A 196 11.98 -23.81 -11.23
C GLU A 196 12.55 -23.77 -12.65
N ASP A 197 11.97 -24.49 -13.61
CA ASP A 197 12.41 -24.44 -15.00
C ASP A 197 11.93 -23.14 -15.67
N MET A 198 12.89 -22.30 -16.09
CA MET A 198 12.59 -21.01 -16.70
C MET A 198 11.93 -21.14 -18.07
N ASP A 199 12.28 -22.17 -18.85
CA ASP A 199 11.65 -22.41 -20.15
C ASP A 199 10.16 -22.74 -19.95
N THR A 200 9.81 -23.63 -19.03
CA THR A 200 8.41 -23.93 -18.67
C THR A 200 7.64 -22.67 -18.21
N ILE A 201 8.26 -21.77 -17.45
CA ILE A 201 7.61 -20.52 -16.99
C ILE A 201 7.31 -19.61 -18.19
N ILE A 202 8.30 -19.38 -19.06
CA ILE A 202 8.15 -18.54 -20.26
C ILE A 202 7.09 -19.15 -21.20
N GLU A 203 7.13 -20.47 -21.41
CA GLU A 203 6.15 -21.18 -22.24
C GLU A 203 4.72 -21.03 -21.70
N ALA A 204 4.52 -21.11 -20.38
CA ALA A 204 3.22 -20.87 -19.78
C ALA A 204 2.71 -19.45 -20.04
N GLY A 205 3.58 -18.44 -19.90
CA GLY A 205 3.28 -17.05 -20.24
C GLY A 205 2.88 -16.85 -21.71
N LEU A 206 3.63 -17.45 -22.63
CA LEU A 206 3.33 -17.33 -24.07
C LEU A 206 2.09 -18.12 -24.48
N SER A 207 1.76 -19.21 -23.77
CA SER A 207 0.61 -20.07 -24.10
C SER A 207 -0.75 -19.37 -23.99
N VAL A 208 -0.82 -18.27 -23.23
CA VAL A 208 -2.05 -17.49 -23.04
C VAL A 208 -2.17 -16.30 -24.00
N ILE A 209 -1.21 -16.12 -24.92
CA ILE A 209 -1.18 -15.00 -25.88
C ILE A 209 -1.60 -15.47 -27.29
N PRO A 210 -2.31 -14.64 -28.09
CA PRO A 210 -2.59 -14.98 -29.49
C PRO A 210 -1.31 -15.14 -30.31
N LYS A 211 -1.21 -16.26 -31.05
CA LYS A 211 0.00 -16.62 -31.82
C LYS A 211 0.30 -15.69 -33.00
N ASP A 212 -0.71 -15.00 -33.50
CA ASP A 212 -0.64 -14.04 -34.60
C ASP A 212 -0.42 -12.58 -34.12
N SER A 213 -0.19 -12.38 -32.82
CA SER A 213 0.08 -11.05 -32.25
C SER A 213 1.52 -10.59 -32.46
N GLU A 214 1.72 -9.28 -32.39
CA GLU A 214 3.04 -8.66 -32.39
C GLU A 214 3.90 -9.11 -31.20
N TYR A 215 3.28 -9.31 -30.04
CA TYR A 215 3.92 -9.90 -28.87
C TYR A 215 4.49 -11.29 -29.15
N ALA A 216 3.70 -12.17 -29.77
CA ALA A 216 4.16 -13.50 -30.15
C ALA A 216 5.29 -13.44 -31.19
N ARG A 217 5.17 -12.56 -32.20
CA ARG A 217 6.23 -12.32 -33.20
C ARG A 217 7.54 -11.87 -32.55
N MET A 218 7.47 -10.97 -31.58
CA MET A 218 8.63 -10.53 -30.82
C MET A 218 9.27 -11.70 -30.07
N ALA A 219 8.48 -12.48 -29.33
CA ALA A 219 8.99 -13.62 -28.57
C ALA A 219 9.64 -14.68 -29.46
N GLU A 220 9.02 -15.02 -30.60
CA GLU A 220 9.53 -15.99 -31.57
C GLU A 220 10.90 -15.59 -32.16
N GLN A 221 11.19 -14.29 -32.25
CA GLN A 221 12.46 -13.79 -32.77
C GLN A 221 13.51 -13.59 -31.69
N VAL A 222 13.13 -13.07 -30.52
CA VAL A 222 14.06 -12.74 -29.43
C VAL A 222 14.56 -14.00 -28.74
N ILE A 223 13.71 -15.00 -28.50
CA ILE A 223 14.10 -16.22 -27.76
C ILE A 223 15.28 -16.96 -28.43
N PRO A 224 15.26 -17.29 -29.74
CA PRO A 224 16.39 -17.95 -30.39
C PRO A 224 17.66 -17.10 -30.39
N VAL A 225 17.54 -15.77 -30.53
CA VAL A 225 18.69 -14.85 -30.47
C VAL A 225 19.34 -14.89 -29.09
N CYS A 226 18.55 -14.81 -28.02
CA CYS A 226 19.06 -14.92 -26.67
C CYS A 226 19.74 -16.27 -26.43
N LYS A 227 19.10 -17.38 -26.81
CA LYS A 227 19.66 -18.74 -26.64
C LYS A 227 20.93 -18.98 -27.47
N GLY A 228 21.08 -18.30 -28.61
CA GLY A 228 22.25 -18.42 -29.48
C GLY A 228 23.44 -17.53 -29.11
N ASN A 229 23.26 -16.56 -28.21
CA ASN A 229 24.30 -15.62 -27.78
C ASN A 229 24.97 -16.00 -26.45
N ASP A 230 24.75 -17.22 -25.94
CA ASP A 230 25.27 -17.70 -24.65
C ASP A 230 25.02 -16.68 -23.51
N ASP A 231 26.05 -16.29 -22.75
CA ASP A 231 25.97 -15.29 -21.66
C ASP A 231 26.05 -13.83 -22.14
N ASP A 232 26.16 -13.58 -23.46
CA ASP A 232 26.30 -12.24 -24.04
C ASP A 232 24.93 -11.59 -24.24
N TRP A 233 24.34 -11.16 -23.12
CA TRP A 233 23.08 -10.44 -23.11
C TRP A 233 23.16 -9.10 -23.83
N GLU A 234 24.34 -8.45 -23.89
CA GLU A 234 24.54 -7.17 -24.59
C GLU A 234 24.28 -7.34 -26.09
N LYS A 235 24.81 -8.40 -26.72
CA LYS A 235 24.49 -8.72 -28.13
C LYS A 235 23.01 -8.96 -28.36
N SER A 236 22.35 -9.63 -27.44
CA SER A 236 20.90 -9.88 -27.52
C SER A 236 20.11 -8.58 -27.38
N PHE A 237 20.55 -7.67 -26.51
CA PHE A 237 19.90 -6.39 -26.32
C PHE A 237 20.10 -5.47 -27.52
N LEU A 238 21.27 -5.50 -28.17
CA LEU A 238 21.48 -4.79 -29.43
C LEU A 238 20.51 -5.24 -30.52
N TYR A 239 20.22 -6.54 -30.60
CA TYR A 239 19.18 -7.06 -31.49
C TYR A 239 17.78 -6.53 -31.11
N VAL A 240 17.41 -6.60 -29.82
CA VAL A 240 16.13 -6.06 -29.33
C VAL A 240 16.01 -4.57 -29.65
N LYS A 241 17.05 -3.77 -29.38
CA LYS A 241 17.11 -2.34 -29.68
C LYS A 241 16.94 -2.06 -31.17
N GLU A 242 17.58 -2.85 -32.04
CA GLU A 242 17.51 -2.65 -33.49
C GLU A 242 16.14 -3.01 -34.08
N TYR A 243 15.53 -4.12 -33.67
CA TYR A 243 14.33 -4.66 -34.33
C TYR A 243 13.02 -4.44 -33.55
N PHE A 244 13.12 -4.18 -32.25
CA PHE A 244 11.98 -4.04 -31.34
C PHE A 244 12.14 -2.84 -30.39
N GLY A 245 13.06 -1.92 -30.63
CA GLY A 245 13.19 -0.70 -29.84
C GLY A 245 12.03 0.29 -30.01
N TYR A 246 11.91 1.26 -29.10
CA TYR A 246 10.83 2.25 -29.09
C TYR A 246 10.62 2.99 -30.43
N GLN A 247 11.66 3.15 -31.24
CA GLN A 247 11.57 3.82 -32.55
C GLN A 247 10.62 3.13 -33.54
N HIS A 248 10.21 1.89 -33.27
CA HIS A 248 9.29 1.11 -34.12
C HIS A 248 7.84 1.15 -33.65
N TYR A 249 7.55 1.78 -32.50
CA TYR A 249 6.23 1.78 -31.89
C TYR A 249 5.78 3.19 -31.53
N GLU A 250 4.47 3.39 -31.49
CA GLU A 250 3.87 4.67 -31.09
C GLU A 250 3.68 4.75 -29.56
N GLY A 251 3.55 5.98 -29.07
CA GLY A 251 3.39 6.26 -27.63
C GLY A 251 4.71 6.54 -26.93
N SER A 252 4.64 6.72 -25.61
CA SER A 252 5.78 7.12 -24.77
C SER A 252 6.57 5.92 -24.23
N CYS A 253 5.88 4.84 -23.89
CA CYS A 253 6.43 3.63 -23.29
C CYS A 253 5.65 2.41 -23.79
N HIS A 254 5.87 2.04 -25.06
CA HIS A 254 5.17 0.91 -25.68
C HIS A 254 5.57 -0.42 -25.02
N ILE A 255 4.63 -1.37 -24.96
CA ILE A 255 4.85 -2.62 -24.22
C ILE A 255 5.88 -3.57 -24.85
N ILE A 256 5.91 -3.68 -26.19
CA ILE A 256 6.72 -4.68 -26.90
C ILE A 256 8.24 -4.59 -26.62
N PRO A 257 8.89 -3.41 -26.70
CA PRO A 257 10.31 -3.28 -26.35
C PRO A 257 10.63 -3.79 -24.95
N ASN A 258 9.81 -3.43 -23.97
CA ASN A 258 9.99 -3.80 -22.58
C ASN A 258 9.74 -5.28 -22.32
N SER A 259 8.69 -5.85 -22.90
CA SER A 259 8.46 -7.30 -22.84
C SER A 259 9.61 -8.11 -23.47
N ALA A 260 10.28 -7.56 -24.50
CA ALA A 260 11.50 -8.15 -25.05
C ALA A 260 12.67 -8.10 -24.05
N VAL A 261 12.82 -7.02 -23.28
CA VAL A 261 13.80 -6.92 -22.17
C VAL A 261 13.50 -7.95 -21.10
N ILE A 262 12.24 -8.15 -20.70
CA ILE A 262 11.86 -9.20 -19.75
C ILE A 262 12.26 -10.58 -20.26
N LEU A 263 11.88 -10.96 -21.49
CA LEU A 263 12.25 -12.26 -22.06
C LEU A 263 13.76 -12.45 -22.12
N LEU A 264 14.49 -11.43 -22.60
CA LEU A 264 15.94 -11.43 -22.66
C LEU A 264 16.54 -11.67 -21.28
N ALA A 265 16.10 -10.93 -20.27
CA ALA A 265 16.62 -11.03 -18.91
C ALA A 265 16.31 -12.39 -18.28
N LEU A 266 15.10 -12.94 -18.45
CA LEU A 266 14.74 -14.28 -17.96
C LEU A 266 15.63 -15.38 -18.58
N ILE A 267 15.93 -15.29 -19.88
CA ILE A 267 16.74 -16.29 -20.58
C ILE A 267 18.21 -16.21 -20.16
N HIS A 268 18.80 -15.00 -20.19
CA HIS A 268 20.19 -14.80 -19.83
C HIS A 268 20.45 -14.95 -18.32
N GLY A 269 19.45 -14.63 -17.51
CA GLY A 269 19.49 -14.74 -16.06
C GLY A 269 19.42 -16.17 -15.54
N GLN A 270 18.80 -17.09 -16.30
CA GLN A 270 18.73 -18.53 -15.97
C GLN A 270 18.20 -18.83 -14.55
N GLY A 271 17.32 -17.96 -14.03
CA GLY A 271 16.73 -18.09 -12.70
C GLY A 271 17.56 -17.51 -11.55
N ASP A 272 18.76 -16.98 -11.81
CA ASP A 272 19.54 -16.23 -10.83
C ASP A 272 18.90 -14.85 -10.60
N PHE A 273 18.51 -14.56 -9.36
CA PHE A 273 17.78 -13.35 -9.00
C PHE A 273 18.59 -12.08 -9.34
N SER A 274 19.79 -11.96 -8.76
CA SER A 274 20.67 -10.80 -8.91
C SER A 274 21.11 -10.59 -10.36
N LYS A 275 21.50 -11.65 -11.08
CA LYS A 275 21.91 -11.57 -12.50
C LYS A 275 20.75 -11.04 -13.35
N THR A 276 19.55 -11.58 -13.17
CA THR A 276 18.39 -11.22 -14.00
C THR A 276 17.99 -9.76 -13.81
N ILE A 277 17.83 -9.32 -12.55
CA ILE A 277 17.41 -7.93 -12.28
C ILE A 277 18.44 -6.92 -12.76
N ASN A 278 19.75 -7.22 -12.65
CA ASN A 278 20.81 -6.33 -13.12
C ASN A 278 20.86 -6.28 -14.66
N ILE A 279 20.61 -7.39 -15.37
CA ILE A 279 20.54 -7.39 -16.83
C ILE A 279 19.43 -6.47 -17.31
N ALA A 280 18.22 -6.63 -16.77
CA ALA A 280 17.09 -5.80 -17.15
C ALA A 280 17.31 -4.32 -16.81
N ASN A 281 17.84 -4.03 -15.61
CA ASN A 281 18.12 -2.65 -15.21
C ASN A 281 19.17 -2.00 -16.13
N MET A 282 20.19 -2.78 -16.53
CA MET A 282 21.19 -2.30 -17.48
C MET A 282 20.60 -2.03 -18.87
N CYS A 283 19.65 -2.84 -19.37
CA CYS A 283 19.01 -2.62 -20.67
C CYS A 283 18.35 -1.22 -20.78
N GLY A 284 17.94 -0.63 -19.65
CA GLY A 284 17.33 0.69 -19.61
C GLY A 284 15.85 0.65 -19.99
N TRP A 285 15.34 1.76 -20.51
CA TRP A 285 13.91 1.96 -20.80
C TRP A 285 13.08 2.00 -19.50
N ASP A 286 12.02 1.20 -19.38
CA ASP A 286 11.10 1.21 -18.23
C ASP A 286 11.63 0.30 -17.12
N THR A 287 12.66 0.76 -16.41
CA THR A 287 13.49 -0.12 -15.57
C THR A 287 12.80 -0.57 -14.30
N ASP A 288 12.07 0.28 -13.59
CA ASP A 288 11.27 -0.12 -12.42
C ASP A 288 10.24 -1.18 -12.75
N CYS A 289 9.48 -1.01 -13.84
CA CYS A 289 8.51 -2.02 -14.30
C CYS A 289 9.19 -3.34 -14.65
N ASN A 290 10.13 -3.31 -15.59
CA ASN A 290 10.75 -4.52 -16.10
C ASN A 290 11.44 -5.30 -14.98
N VAL A 291 12.21 -4.60 -14.16
CA VAL A 291 12.95 -5.22 -13.05
C VAL A 291 11.98 -5.66 -11.94
N GLY A 292 10.92 -4.89 -11.68
CA GLY A 292 9.85 -5.23 -10.75
C GLY A 292 9.13 -6.52 -11.11
N ASN A 293 8.65 -6.66 -12.35
CA ASN A 293 7.99 -7.89 -12.79
C ASN A 293 8.94 -9.11 -12.77
N LEU A 294 10.19 -8.92 -13.18
CA LEU A 294 11.22 -9.98 -13.09
C LEU A 294 11.48 -10.38 -11.63
N GLY A 295 11.55 -9.40 -10.73
CA GLY A 295 11.67 -9.60 -9.30
C GLY A 295 10.51 -10.42 -8.75
N ALA A 296 9.27 -10.15 -9.18
CA ALA A 296 8.11 -10.94 -8.80
C ALA A 296 8.19 -12.40 -9.28
N ILE A 297 8.49 -12.61 -10.57
CA ILE A 297 8.63 -13.95 -11.17
C ILE A 297 9.70 -14.77 -10.44
N LEU A 298 10.88 -14.19 -10.25
CA LEU A 298 12.01 -14.89 -9.63
C LEU A 298 11.85 -15.04 -8.13
N GLY A 299 11.22 -14.07 -7.47
CA GLY A 299 10.88 -14.15 -6.05
C GLY A 299 9.94 -15.32 -5.77
N VAL A 300 8.92 -15.53 -6.62
CA VAL A 300 8.04 -16.71 -6.53
C VAL A 300 8.76 -17.99 -6.90
N ARG A 301 9.58 -17.97 -7.96
CA ARG A 301 10.33 -19.14 -8.40
C ARG A 301 11.27 -19.64 -7.29
N ASN A 302 12.05 -18.73 -6.73
CA ASN A 302 13.19 -19.05 -5.88
C ASN A 302 12.83 -19.05 -4.39
N GLY A 303 11.82 -18.28 -3.99
CA GLY A 303 11.55 -17.95 -2.59
C GLY A 303 12.46 -16.85 -2.05
N ILE A 304 12.08 -16.26 -0.91
CA ILE A 304 12.84 -15.18 -0.26
C ILE A 304 14.28 -15.59 0.11
N ASP A 305 14.51 -16.84 0.47
CA ASP A 305 15.82 -17.34 0.93
C ASP A 305 16.92 -17.29 -0.14
N ALA A 306 16.53 -17.19 -1.43
CA ALA A 306 17.45 -17.13 -2.56
C ALA A 306 17.74 -15.69 -3.03
N ILE A 307 17.17 -14.68 -2.38
CA ILE A 307 17.44 -13.27 -2.66
C ILE A 307 18.65 -12.84 -1.84
N ASP A 308 19.68 -12.30 -2.50
CA ASP A 308 20.90 -11.83 -1.82
C ASP A 308 20.58 -10.77 -0.76
N GLU A 309 21.17 -10.93 0.44
CA GLU A 309 20.95 -10.04 1.59
C GLU A 309 21.18 -8.56 1.27
N LYS A 310 22.08 -8.24 0.33
CA LYS A 310 22.37 -6.86 -0.09
C LYS A 310 21.16 -6.07 -0.59
N TRP A 311 20.10 -6.75 -1.06
CA TRP A 311 18.91 -6.10 -1.60
C TRP A 311 17.87 -5.74 -0.55
N LEU A 312 17.86 -6.44 0.60
CA LEU A 312 16.82 -6.33 1.63
C LEU A 312 16.86 -5.02 2.46
N PRO A 313 18.03 -4.45 2.82
CA PRO A 313 18.11 -3.31 3.73
C PRO A 313 17.37 -2.05 3.27
N GLN A 314 17.14 -1.85 1.97
CA GLN A 314 16.43 -0.67 1.45
C GLN A 314 14.91 -0.73 1.67
N ILE A 315 14.34 -1.92 1.80
CA ILE A 315 12.89 -2.12 1.84
C ILE A 315 12.36 -1.89 3.25
N HIS A 316 13.07 -2.36 4.26
CA HIS A 316 12.63 -2.39 5.65
C HIS A 316 11.24 -3.04 5.86
N ASP A 317 10.81 -3.92 4.95
CA ASP A 317 9.46 -4.45 4.90
C ASP A 317 8.39 -3.33 4.89
N PHE A 318 8.72 -2.13 4.40
CA PHE A 318 7.83 -0.98 4.35
C PHE A 318 7.43 -0.68 2.90
N ILE A 319 6.15 -0.37 2.72
CA ILE A 319 5.61 0.13 1.46
C ILE A 319 4.94 1.48 1.71
N CYS A 320 5.41 2.48 0.97
CA CYS A 320 4.72 3.74 0.78
C CYS A 320 3.80 3.62 -0.43
N ALA A 321 2.51 3.85 -0.25
CA ALA A 321 1.52 3.82 -1.33
C ALA A 321 0.91 5.21 -1.55
N SER A 322 0.26 5.40 -2.69
CA SER A 322 -0.45 6.63 -3.03
C SER A 322 -1.84 6.32 -3.57
N SER A 323 -2.83 6.47 -2.69
CA SER A 323 -4.26 6.38 -3.01
C SER A 323 -5.02 7.49 -2.30
N SER A 324 -6.27 7.71 -2.71
CA SER A 324 -7.18 8.62 -2.02
C SER A 324 -7.52 8.17 -0.59
N VAL A 325 -7.21 6.92 -0.19
CA VAL A 325 -7.45 6.40 1.16
C VAL A 325 -6.14 6.34 1.95
N GLY A 326 -5.79 7.45 2.61
CA GLY A 326 -4.49 7.63 3.28
C GLY A 326 -4.13 6.59 4.35
N PHE A 327 -5.09 5.87 4.94
CA PHE A 327 -4.81 4.77 5.87
C PHE A 327 -4.11 3.58 5.18
N LEU A 328 -4.46 3.33 3.92
CA LEU A 328 -3.89 2.25 3.12
C LEU A 328 -2.55 2.62 2.46
N ASN A 329 -2.09 3.86 2.65
CA ASN A 329 -0.85 4.33 2.06
C ASN A 329 0.39 4.00 2.93
N ILE A 330 0.18 3.47 4.13
CA ILE A 330 1.23 2.95 5.02
C ILE A 330 1.02 1.45 5.14
N GLN A 331 1.86 0.66 4.47
CA GLN A 331 1.74 -0.80 4.43
C GLN A 331 3.09 -1.48 4.64
N THR A 332 3.07 -2.81 4.79
CA THR A 332 4.26 -3.64 4.82
C THR A 332 4.15 -4.73 3.76
N VAL A 333 5.29 -5.23 3.27
CA VAL A 333 5.30 -6.33 2.30
C VAL A 333 4.65 -7.56 2.91
N SER A 334 4.91 -7.81 4.19
CA SER A 334 4.28 -8.89 4.97
C SER A 334 2.76 -8.76 5.08
N GLN A 335 2.22 -7.55 5.29
CA GLN A 335 0.78 -7.31 5.34
C GLN A 335 0.13 -7.60 3.98
N VAL A 336 0.72 -7.10 2.89
CA VAL A 336 0.22 -7.31 1.53
C VAL A 336 0.29 -8.79 1.15
N ALA A 337 1.37 -9.49 1.51
CA ALA A 337 1.51 -10.93 1.28
C ALA A 337 0.46 -11.74 2.07
N ALA A 338 0.22 -11.42 3.34
CA ALA A 338 -0.83 -12.08 4.15
C ALA A 338 -2.23 -11.81 3.57
N TYR A 339 -2.51 -10.60 3.12
CA TYR A 339 -3.76 -10.25 2.44
C TYR A 339 -3.96 -11.07 1.15
N CYS A 340 -2.91 -11.18 0.34
CA CYS A 340 -2.90 -12.00 -0.88
C CYS A 340 -3.13 -13.49 -0.59
N ALA A 341 -2.52 -14.03 0.48
CA ALA A 341 -2.75 -15.41 0.91
C ALA A 341 -4.18 -15.65 1.37
N LYS A 342 -4.79 -14.69 2.09
CA LYS A 342 -6.19 -14.75 2.51
C LYS A 342 -7.14 -14.79 1.31
N ILE A 343 -6.88 -13.99 0.27
CA ILE A 343 -7.63 -14.04 -0.99
C ILE A 343 -7.44 -15.39 -1.68
N THR A 344 -6.21 -15.89 -1.77
CA THR A 344 -5.89 -17.20 -2.37
C THR A 344 -6.64 -18.33 -1.66
N GLY A 345 -6.64 -18.33 -0.31
CA GLY A 345 -7.38 -19.31 0.48
C GLY A 345 -8.87 -19.33 0.14
N ARG A 346 -9.49 -18.16 -0.05
CA ARG A 346 -10.89 -18.04 -0.50
C ARG A 346 -11.10 -18.60 -1.91
N ILE A 347 -10.24 -18.23 -2.88
CA ILE A 347 -10.33 -18.68 -4.28
C ILE A 347 -10.24 -20.21 -4.39
N TYR A 348 -9.36 -20.83 -3.61
CA TYR A 348 -9.13 -22.28 -3.64
C TYR A 348 -9.98 -23.04 -2.62
N ASN A 349 -10.78 -22.34 -1.81
CA ASN A 349 -11.53 -22.90 -0.68
C ASN A 349 -10.65 -23.76 0.23
N LEU A 350 -9.53 -23.17 0.67
CA LEU A 350 -8.53 -23.78 1.54
C LEU A 350 -8.65 -23.24 2.96
N GLU A 351 -8.56 -24.14 3.93
CA GLU A 351 -8.40 -23.78 5.34
C GLU A 351 -6.91 -23.57 5.64
N PRO A 352 -6.51 -22.41 6.16
CA PRO A 352 -5.13 -22.19 6.63
C PRO A 352 -4.83 -23.03 7.88
N ASP A 353 -3.54 -23.23 8.17
CA ASP A 353 -3.14 -23.79 9.46
C ASP A 353 -3.42 -22.82 10.63
N GLU A 354 -3.21 -23.27 11.86
CA GLU A 354 -3.50 -22.46 13.06
C GLU A 354 -2.71 -21.14 13.13
N ILE A 355 -1.50 -21.08 12.56
CA ILE A 355 -0.69 -19.85 12.55
C ILE A 355 -1.33 -18.84 11.62
N TRP A 356 -1.59 -19.25 10.38
CA TRP A 356 -2.15 -18.34 9.37
C TRP A 356 -3.62 -18.03 9.59
N LYS A 357 -4.38 -18.95 10.18
CA LYS A 357 -5.73 -18.68 10.67
C LYS A 357 -5.73 -17.54 11.66
N ARG A 358 -4.84 -17.56 12.66
CA ARG A 358 -4.67 -16.47 13.63
C ARG A 358 -4.35 -15.16 12.92
N VAL A 359 -3.39 -15.15 12.00
CA VAL A 359 -3.03 -13.95 11.22
C VAL A 359 -4.23 -13.40 10.44
N PHE A 360 -5.01 -14.26 9.78
CA PHE A 360 -6.13 -13.84 8.93
C PHE A 360 -7.37 -13.36 9.70
N GLU A 361 -7.51 -13.77 10.97
CA GLU A 361 -8.57 -13.32 11.88
C GLU A 361 -8.31 -11.91 12.44
N LYS A 362 -7.06 -11.43 12.41
CA LYS A 362 -6.70 -10.09 12.87
C LYS A 362 -7.11 -9.01 11.87
N GLU A 363 -7.27 -7.79 12.38
CA GLU A 363 -7.58 -6.63 11.56
C GLU A 363 -6.38 -6.23 10.69
N GLU A 364 -6.66 -5.92 9.42
CA GLU A 364 -5.66 -5.48 8.45
C GLU A 364 -4.96 -4.19 8.93
N GLY A 365 -3.64 -4.15 8.79
CA GLY A 365 -2.83 -2.99 9.20
C GLY A 365 -2.58 -2.87 10.70
N ALA A 366 -3.26 -3.68 11.52
CA ALA A 366 -3.24 -3.58 12.98
C ALA A 366 -2.43 -4.69 13.68
N TYR A 367 -1.99 -5.71 12.94
CA TYR A 367 -1.26 -6.85 13.50
C TYR A 367 0.09 -7.07 12.84
N PHE A 368 1.11 -7.20 13.67
CA PHE A 368 2.51 -7.32 13.30
C PHE A 368 2.98 -8.67 13.81
N HIS A 369 2.97 -9.66 12.91
CA HIS A 369 3.54 -10.98 13.14
C HIS A 369 4.95 -11.02 12.53
N PHE A 370 5.74 -12.07 12.76
CA PHE A 370 7.05 -12.19 12.10
C PHE A 370 7.23 -13.50 11.33
N GLU A 371 6.13 -14.20 11.05
CA GLU A 371 6.13 -15.55 10.46
C GLU A 371 6.76 -15.66 9.07
N PHE A 372 6.77 -14.59 8.28
CA PHE A 372 7.49 -14.56 7.01
C PHE A 372 9.00 -14.41 7.28
N PRO A 373 9.88 -15.17 6.60
CA PRO A 373 11.32 -14.99 6.74
C PRO A 373 11.71 -13.54 6.42
N THR A 374 12.68 -12.98 7.15
CA THR A 374 13.16 -11.59 7.00
C THR A 374 12.12 -10.48 7.25
N ALA A 375 10.86 -10.80 7.57
CA ALA A 375 9.84 -9.80 7.85
C ALA A 375 10.14 -9.03 9.13
N ILE A 376 9.96 -7.72 9.08
CA ILE A 376 10.11 -6.82 10.23
C ILE A 376 8.94 -5.85 10.36
N HIS A 377 7.95 -5.89 9.46
CA HIS A 377 6.77 -5.03 9.41
C HIS A 377 7.05 -3.53 9.61
N GLY A 378 8.11 -3.00 8.97
CA GLY A 378 8.48 -1.60 9.10
C GLY A 378 8.91 -1.17 10.51
N MET A 379 9.20 -2.13 11.42
CA MET A 379 9.72 -1.85 12.75
C MET A 379 11.11 -1.23 12.66
N ARG A 380 11.38 -0.29 13.56
CA ARG A 380 12.60 0.51 13.57
C ARG A 380 13.26 0.48 14.93
N VAL A 381 14.57 0.68 14.90
CA VAL A 381 15.39 0.85 16.09
C VAL A 381 16.19 2.14 16.02
N ARG A 382 16.38 2.80 17.17
CA ARG A 382 17.20 4.01 17.30
C ARG A 382 17.88 4.02 18.66
N SER A 383 19.20 4.14 18.72
CA SER A 383 19.92 4.34 19.98
C SER A 383 19.84 5.79 20.43
N SER A 384 19.74 6.02 21.74
CA SER A 384 19.82 7.36 22.33
C SER A 384 21.24 7.91 22.31
N GLU A 385 22.24 7.03 22.36
CA GLU A 385 23.68 7.35 22.43
C GLU A 385 24.38 7.24 21.07
N GLY A 386 23.64 7.01 19.98
CA GLY A 386 24.19 6.86 18.62
C GLY A 386 24.87 5.51 18.35
N LYS A 387 24.67 4.52 19.22
CA LYS A 387 25.21 3.17 19.06
C LYS A 387 24.41 2.38 18.02
N LYS A 388 25.07 1.46 17.30
CA LYS A 388 24.40 0.62 16.31
C LYS A 388 23.56 -0.46 16.99
N ILE A 389 22.27 -0.46 16.71
CA ILE A 389 21.34 -1.52 17.12
C ILE A 389 21.03 -2.37 15.89
N LEU A 390 21.07 -3.68 16.04
CA LEU A 390 20.74 -4.63 14.97
C LEU A 390 19.30 -5.10 15.16
N LEU A 391 18.58 -5.20 14.05
CA LEU A 391 17.20 -5.67 14.00
C LEU A 391 17.11 -6.75 12.93
N SER A 392 16.59 -7.93 13.29
CA SER A 392 16.49 -9.05 12.37
C SER A 392 15.36 -9.99 12.75
N ASN A 393 14.68 -10.56 11.76
CA ASN A 393 13.79 -11.70 11.94
C ASN A 393 14.59 -12.95 12.39
N THR A 394 14.01 -13.81 13.24
CA THR A 394 14.69 -15.02 13.72
C THR A 394 13.72 -16.14 14.09
N THR A 395 14.22 -17.37 14.08
CA THR A 395 13.56 -18.58 14.62
C THR A 395 14.13 -19.01 15.98
N GLU A 396 15.05 -18.24 16.58
CA GLU A 396 15.70 -18.61 17.84
C GLU A 396 14.71 -18.73 19.01
N GLU A 397 13.74 -17.83 19.04
CA GLU A 397 12.72 -17.69 20.07
C GLU A 397 11.40 -17.31 19.39
N ALA A 398 10.30 -17.86 19.86
CA ALA A 398 8.95 -17.45 19.47
C ALA A 398 8.00 -17.64 20.66
N TYR A 399 7.00 -16.78 20.78
CA TYR A 399 5.89 -16.94 21.72
C TYR A 399 4.75 -17.70 21.05
N GLN A 400 4.36 -17.27 19.85
CA GLN A 400 3.42 -17.95 18.98
C GLN A 400 4.04 -18.17 17.59
N GLY A 401 3.62 -19.25 16.93
CA GLY A 401 4.16 -19.62 15.61
C GLY A 401 5.64 -19.97 15.62
N LYS A 402 6.40 -19.46 14.64
CA LYS A 402 7.77 -19.92 14.36
C LYS A 402 8.85 -18.84 14.43
N HIS A 403 8.48 -17.57 14.34
CA HIS A 403 9.43 -16.48 14.20
C HIS A 403 9.12 -15.31 15.12
N SER A 404 10.16 -14.59 15.50
CA SER A 404 10.09 -13.33 16.21
C SER A 404 11.10 -12.33 15.66
N LEU A 405 11.00 -11.08 16.09
CA LEU A 405 11.95 -10.02 15.80
C LEU A 405 13.02 -9.96 16.90
N LYS A 406 14.28 -10.16 16.54
CA LYS A 406 15.43 -10.05 17.43
C LYS A 406 16.02 -8.65 17.35
N VAL A 407 16.23 -8.04 18.52
CA VAL A 407 16.98 -6.79 18.68
C VAL A 407 18.28 -7.07 19.41
N VAL A 408 19.39 -6.61 18.85
CA VAL A 408 20.73 -6.76 19.45
C VAL A 408 21.37 -5.39 19.62
N SER A 409 21.76 -5.05 20.85
CA SER A 409 22.68 -3.95 21.12
C SER A 409 24.06 -4.54 21.44
N PRO A 410 25.01 -4.55 20.48
CA PRO A 410 26.26 -5.30 20.62
C PRO A 410 27.18 -4.76 21.73
N TRP A 411 27.18 -3.44 21.95
CA TRP A 411 28.08 -2.73 22.86
C TRP A 411 27.27 -1.82 23.79
N THR A 412 26.84 -2.35 24.92
CA THR A 412 25.93 -1.65 25.84
C THR A 412 26.60 -1.43 27.19
N ASP A 413 26.46 -0.22 27.73
CA ASP A 413 26.84 0.14 29.09
C ASP A 413 25.58 0.23 29.98
N ASN A 414 25.75 0.19 31.30
CA ASN A 414 24.61 0.36 32.23
C ASN A 414 23.94 1.72 32.07
N GLY A 415 22.63 1.72 31.84
CA GLY A 415 21.82 2.92 31.62
C GLY A 415 21.72 3.37 30.18
N ASP A 416 22.46 2.75 29.25
CA ASP A 416 22.24 2.94 27.82
C ASP A 416 20.80 2.61 27.43
N SER A 417 20.33 3.25 26.36
CA SER A 417 18.95 3.14 25.96
C SER A 417 18.74 3.19 24.46
N PHE A 418 17.68 2.54 24.03
CA PHE A 418 17.26 2.57 22.63
C PHE A 418 15.75 2.45 22.50
N TYR A 419 15.26 2.81 21.32
CA TYR A 419 13.88 2.75 20.94
C TYR A 419 13.67 1.55 20.03
N LEU A 420 12.60 0.79 20.24
CA LEU A 420 12.02 -0.17 19.30
C LEU A 420 10.60 0.31 19.00
N TYR A 421 10.31 0.69 17.76
CA TYR A 421 9.08 1.41 17.43
C TYR A 421 8.55 1.15 16.03
N TYR A 422 7.26 1.40 15.87
CA TYR A 422 6.57 1.50 14.59
C TYR A 422 6.28 2.97 14.28
N LYS A 423 6.30 3.33 12.98
CA LYS A 423 5.89 4.64 12.47
C LYS A 423 4.48 4.55 11.88
N PRO A 424 3.43 4.90 12.64
CA PRO A 424 2.06 4.94 12.13
C PRO A 424 1.75 6.15 11.24
N TYR A 425 2.72 7.07 11.07
CA TYR A 425 2.57 8.24 10.23
C TYR A 425 3.92 8.67 9.63
N TYR A 426 3.92 9.10 8.36
CA TYR A 426 5.10 9.56 7.63
C TYR A 426 4.90 10.99 7.10
N ARG A 427 6.00 11.74 6.95
CA ARG A 427 5.99 13.13 6.47
C ARG A 427 6.99 13.31 5.32
N PRO A 428 6.95 14.43 4.56
CA PRO A 428 7.88 14.65 3.45
C PRO A 428 9.36 14.44 3.78
N ASP A 429 9.82 14.87 4.97
CA ASP A 429 11.23 14.71 5.41
C ASP A 429 11.69 13.25 5.56
N ASP A 430 10.74 12.31 5.69
CA ASP A 430 11.04 10.87 5.78
C ASP A 430 11.45 10.27 4.43
N PHE A 431 11.32 11.02 3.33
CA PHE A 431 11.64 10.59 1.97
C PHE A 431 12.74 11.47 1.34
N ASP A 432 13.30 11.02 0.23
CA ASP A 432 14.26 11.79 -0.58
C ASP A 432 13.61 12.39 -1.85
N ASP A 433 12.41 11.95 -2.20
CA ASP A 433 11.60 12.47 -3.30
C ASP A 433 10.11 12.55 -2.93
N SER A 434 9.27 12.91 -3.91
CA SER A 434 7.80 12.94 -3.78
C SER A 434 7.12 12.15 -4.90
N ARG A 435 7.73 11.03 -5.35
CA ARG A 435 7.18 10.23 -6.45
C ARG A 435 5.75 9.80 -6.12
N TYR A 436 4.84 10.05 -7.07
CA TYR A 436 3.39 9.90 -6.93
C TYR A 436 2.77 10.52 -5.67
N ASN A 437 3.38 11.55 -5.07
CA ASN A 437 2.74 12.45 -4.12
C ASN A 437 1.91 11.74 -3.03
N PRO A 438 2.50 10.84 -2.23
CA PRO A 438 1.73 10.06 -1.27
C PRO A 438 1.14 10.95 -0.17
N GLU A 439 0.03 10.48 0.39
CA GLU A 439 -0.73 11.19 1.42
C GLU A 439 -1.11 10.22 2.53
N PHE A 440 -1.16 10.67 3.79
CA PHE A 440 -1.28 9.74 4.91
C PHE A 440 -2.40 10.11 5.87
N SER A 441 -3.13 9.08 6.28
CA SER A 441 -3.87 9.07 7.55
C SER A 441 -3.12 8.17 8.52
N PRO A 442 -3.10 8.46 9.83
CA PRO A 442 -2.41 7.59 10.77
C PRO A 442 -2.98 6.18 10.77
N THR A 443 -2.15 5.21 11.16
CA THR A 443 -2.61 3.84 11.45
C THR A 443 -2.76 3.57 12.95
N VAL A 444 -2.42 4.55 13.80
CA VAL A 444 -2.60 4.50 15.26
C VAL A 444 -3.16 5.84 15.73
N TYR A 445 -4.18 5.80 16.58
CA TYR A 445 -4.91 6.97 17.05
C TYR A 445 -4.85 7.11 18.57
N PRO A 446 -4.98 8.34 19.13
CA PRO A 446 -5.21 8.50 20.55
C PRO A 446 -6.45 7.70 20.99
N GLY A 447 -6.33 7.00 22.12
CA GLY A 447 -7.31 6.03 22.57
C GLY A 447 -7.13 4.61 22.06
N ASP A 448 -6.22 4.34 21.11
CA ASP A 448 -5.86 2.97 20.75
C ASP A 448 -5.02 2.29 21.86
N ARG A 449 -5.20 0.98 21.98
CA ARG A 449 -4.42 0.16 22.92
C ARG A 449 -3.40 -0.67 22.16
N ILE A 450 -2.16 -0.68 22.64
CA ILE A 450 -1.07 -1.45 22.04
C ILE A 450 -0.79 -2.66 22.94
N ARG A 451 -0.67 -3.84 22.32
CA ARG A 451 -0.26 -5.08 22.98
C ARG A 451 0.95 -5.64 22.26
N ALA A 452 1.95 -6.08 23.02
CA ALA A 452 3.12 -6.77 22.49
C ALA A 452 3.60 -7.88 23.41
N TYR A 453 4.31 -8.85 22.84
CA TYR A 453 4.99 -9.91 23.59
C TYR A 453 6.50 -9.77 23.44
N LEU A 454 7.18 -9.52 24.56
CA LEU A 454 8.61 -9.26 24.61
C LEU A 454 9.31 -10.25 25.55
N LYS A 455 10.55 -10.61 25.23
CA LYS A 455 11.40 -11.48 26.05
C LYS A 455 12.84 -10.99 26.03
N GLY A 456 13.48 -10.87 27.19
CA GLY A 456 14.92 -10.66 27.31
C GLY A 456 15.69 -11.98 27.16
N LYS A 457 16.96 -11.92 26.75
CA LYS A 457 17.84 -13.10 26.73
C LYS A 457 18.47 -13.34 28.10
N GLU A 458 18.57 -14.61 28.50
CA GLU A 458 19.31 -15.02 29.69
C GLU A 458 20.82 -15.07 29.40
N ASN A 459 21.64 -14.43 30.24
CA ASN A 459 23.10 -14.43 30.14
C ASN A 459 23.74 -15.15 31.33
N GLY A 460 23.75 -16.49 31.28
CA GLY A 460 24.59 -17.39 32.09
C GLY A 460 24.37 -17.44 33.61
N TRP A 461 24.35 -16.29 34.29
CA TRP A 461 24.33 -16.16 35.75
C TRP A 461 23.24 -15.21 36.28
N GLN A 462 22.65 -14.34 35.44
CA GLN A 462 21.46 -13.53 35.71
C GLN A 462 20.77 -13.18 34.38
N ALA A 463 19.45 -12.97 34.40
CA ALA A 463 18.74 -12.42 33.24
C ALA A 463 19.10 -10.93 33.07
N ASN A 464 19.39 -10.49 31.85
CA ASN A 464 19.59 -9.08 31.56
C ASN A 464 18.33 -8.31 31.96
N GLN A 465 18.49 -7.26 32.75
CA GLN A 465 17.37 -6.47 33.25
C GLN A 465 17.10 -5.32 32.30
N ILE A 466 16.22 -5.53 31.31
CA ILE A 466 15.79 -4.45 30.42
C ILE A 466 14.53 -3.82 30.98
N LYS A 467 14.61 -2.55 31.36
CA LYS A 467 13.44 -1.77 31.74
C LYS A 467 12.76 -1.24 30.49
N VAL A 468 11.49 -1.60 30.31
CA VAL A 468 10.67 -1.22 29.17
C VAL A 468 9.72 -0.12 29.57
N VAL A 469 9.77 1.01 28.86
CA VAL A 469 8.88 2.14 29.05
C VAL A 469 8.15 2.39 27.74
N PRO A 470 6.84 2.07 27.65
CA PRO A 470 6.05 2.43 26.49
C PRO A 470 6.07 3.94 26.23
N TYR A 471 6.09 4.31 24.96
CA TYR A 471 6.09 5.72 24.55
C TYR A 471 5.36 5.92 23.22
N PHE A 472 5.02 7.18 22.95
CA PHE A 472 4.66 7.64 21.62
C PHE A 472 5.27 9.01 21.33
N LYS A 473 5.35 9.38 20.05
CA LYS A 473 5.76 10.71 19.60
C LYS A 473 4.55 11.51 19.12
N ASP A 474 4.27 12.63 19.78
CA ASP A 474 3.28 13.62 19.38
C ASP A 474 3.87 14.49 18.27
N ARG A 475 3.32 14.38 17.06
CA ARG A 475 3.76 15.18 15.93
C ARG A 475 3.44 16.67 16.07
N ILE A 476 2.28 17.03 16.59
CA ILE A 476 1.82 18.42 16.60
C ILE A 476 2.72 19.26 17.49
N LYS A 477 3.13 18.68 18.63
CA LYS A 477 4.03 19.35 19.58
C LYS A 477 5.50 18.96 19.41
N ASP A 478 5.81 18.05 18.48
CA ASP A 478 7.13 17.43 18.26
C ASP A 478 7.81 16.96 19.56
N GLN A 479 7.09 16.16 20.36
CA GLN A 479 7.55 15.70 21.68
C GLN A 479 7.39 14.19 21.87
N LEU A 480 8.32 13.60 22.62
CA LEU A 480 8.22 12.23 23.11
C LEU A 480 7.42 12.20 24.42
N VAL A 481 6.42 11.32 24.49
CA VAL A 481 5.59 11.11 25.67
C VAL A 481 5.82 9.69 26.19
N TYR A 482 6.39 9.59 27.39
CA TYR A 482 6.67 8.32 28.06
C TYR A 482 5.55 7.95 29.03
N LEU A 483 4.96 6.77 28.86
CA LEU A 483 3.86 6.27 29.67
C LEU A 483 4.41 5.44 30.84
N LYS A 484 5.05 6.12 31.79
CA LYS A 484 5.82 5.52 32.89
C LYS A 484 4.99 4.60 33.78
N GLU A 485 3.68 4.79 33.86
CA GLU A 485 2.74 3.95 34.58
C GLU A 485 2.64 2.51 34.03
N TYR A 486 3.02 2.28 32.77
CA TYR A 486 3.09 0.95 32.14
C TYR A 486 4.50 0.37 32.11
N THR A 487 5.44 0.94 32.88
CA THR A 487 6.82 0.47 32.93
C THR A 487 6.88 -0.98 33.44
N GLN A 488 7.62 -1.83 32.74
CA GLN A 488 7.88 -3.21 33.14
C GLN A 488 9.37 -3.54 33.09
N LEU A 489 9.79 -4.60 33.79
CA LEU A 489 11.14 -5.12 33.75
C LEU A 489 11.11 -6.47 33.03
N LEU A 490 11.76 -6.57 31.88
CA LEU A 490 11.82 -7.81 31.12
C LEU A 490 12.62 -8.87 31.84
N SER A 491 12.10 -10.08 31.81
CA SER A 491 12.77 -11.29 32.25
C SER A 491 13.14 -12.18 31.05
N ALA A 492 13.71 -13.36 31.34
CA ALA A 492 13.99 -14.39 30.35
C ALA A 492 12.73 -15.19 29.92
N GLN A 493 11.53 -14.76 30.32
CA GLN A 493 10.26 -15.33 29.92
C GLN A 493 9.51 -14.36 28.98
N TRP A 494 8.58 -14.88 28.20
CA TRP A 494 7.70 -14.05 27.39
C TRP A 494 6.73 -13.26 28.27
N GLU A 495 6.79 -11.94 28.16
CA GLU A 495 5.97 -11.02 28.93
C GLU A 495 5.07 -10.21 28.00
N LYS A 496 3.79 -10.12 28.39
CA LYS A 496 2.81 -9.30 27.69
C LYS A 496 2.92 -7.86 28.19
N ILE A 497 3.33 -6.96 27.30
CA ILE A 497 3.27 -5.53 27.54
C ILE A 497 2.02 -4.98 26.86
N GLU A 498 1.12 -4.38 27.64
CA GLU A 498 -0.12 -3.81 27.13
C GLU A 498 -0.33 -2.42 27.72
N PHE A 499 -0.53 -1.41 26.88
CA PHE A 499 -0.69 -0.01 27.29
C PHE A 499 -1.71 0.72 26.43
N GLN A 500 -2.33 1.73 27.02
CA GLN A 500 -3.41 2.51 26.42
C GLN A 500 -2.90 3.90 26.08
N LEU A 501 -3.04 4.33 24.82
CA LEU A 501 -2.79 5.71 24.44
C LEU A 501 -3.85 6.64 25.07
N PRO A 502 -3.49 7.86 25.49
CA PRO A 502 -4.42 8.79 26.14
C PRO A 502 -5.65 9.10 25.26
N LYS A 503 -6.83 9.16 25.89
CA LYS A 503 -8.14 9.41 25.24
C LYS A 503 -8.55 10.90 25.31
N GLY A 504 -9.23 11.38 24.28
CA GLY A 504 -9.74 12.75 24.19
C GLY A 504 -8.66 13.79 23.90
N HIS A 505 -7.52 13.34 23.37
CA HIS A 505 -6.43 14.23 23.00
C HIS A 505 -6.44 14.57 21.50
N THR A 506 -5.52 15.43 21.08
CA THR A 506 -5.46 15.99 19.72
C THR A 506 -4.16 15.69 18.99
N GLU A 507 -3.36 14.73 19.43
CA GLU A 507 -2.09 14.43 18.79
C GLU A 507 -2.25 13.62 17.50
N ILE A 508 -1.28 13.79 16.59
CA ILE A 508 -1.02 12.83 15.53
C ILE A 508 0.13 11.96 16.02
N ILE A 509 -0.10 10.65 16.14
CA ILE A 509 0.90 9.69 16.59
C ILE A 509 1.90 9.48 15.44
N GLU A 510 3.15 9.91 15.60
CA GLU A 510 4.21 9.77 14.58
C GLU A 510 5.05 8.50 14.80
N GLU A 511 5.25 8.14 16.07
CA GLU A 511 5.95 6.93 16.50
C GLU A 511 5.19 6.33 17.68
N VAL A 512 5.18 5.01 17.79
CA VAL A 512 4.70 4.31 18.99
C VAL A 512 5.54 3.05 19.23
N GLY A 513 5.89 2.78 20.47
CA GLY A 513 6.69 1.61 20.80
C GLY A 513 7.28 1.65 22.21
N PHE A 514 8.52 1.21 22.32
CA PHE A 514 9.19 0.93 23.58
C PHE A 514 10.51 1.70 23.68
N TYR A 515 10.67 2.46 24.76
CA TYR A 515 11.95 2.96 25.22
C TYR A 515 12.56 1.95 26.19
N LEU A 516 13.69 1.39 25.79
CA LEU A 516 14.33 0.24 26.42
C LEU A 516 15.61 0.73 27.11
N ILE A 517 15.71 0.50 28.42
CA ILE A 517 16.84 0.92 29.25
C ILE A 517 17.55 -0.32 29.76
N CYS A 518 18.82 -0.46 29.45
CA CYS A 518 19.64 -1.61 29.81
C CYS A 518 20.14 -1.45 31.25
N LEU A 519 19.77 -2.37 32.14
CA LEU A 519 20.18 -2.37 33.55
C LEU A 519 21.12 -3.56 33.83
N GLU A 520 22.19 -3.25 34.55
CA GLU A 520 23.19 -4.14 35.15
C GLU A 520 23.66 -5.35 34.32
N GLY A 521 24.68 -5.14 33.48
CA GLY A 521 25.67 -6.19 33.22
C GLY A 521 26.49 -6.44 34.49
N GLY A 522 26.70 -7.71 34.87
CA GLY A 522 27.26 -8.07 36.18
C GLY A 522 28.56 -7.36 36.59
N ILE A 523 28.92 -7.44 37.87
CA ILE A 523 29.95 -6.66 38.61
C ILE A 523 31.34 -6.52 37.94
N ARG A 524 31.68 -7.34 36.93
CA ARG A 524 32.98 -7.33 36.24
C ARG A 524 32.95 -6.86 34.79
N GLU A 525 31.79 -6.80 34.13
CA GLU A 525 31.65 -6.39 32.72
C GLU A 525 30.96 -5.03 32.67
N THR A 526 31.71 -3.97 32.35
CA THR A 526 31.15 -2.63 32.15
C THR A 526 30.47 -2.47 30.80
N GLN A 527 30.84 -3.32 29.83
CA GLN A 527 30.23 -3.42 28.51
C GLN A 527 29.75 -4.85 28.26
N PHE A 528 28.53 -4.97 27.74
CA PHE A 528 27.88 -6.24 27.49
C PHE A 528 27.01 -6.17 26.22
N THR A 529 26.61 -7.33 25.71
CA THR A 529 25.66 -7.44 24.59
C THR A 529 24.26 -7.66 25.14
N GLU A 530 23.33 -6.79 24.73
CA GLU A 530 21.92 -6.94 25.04
C GLU A 530 21.16 -7.56 23.88
N VAL A 531 20.31 -8.53 24.20
CA VAL A 531 19.45 -9.22 23.24
C VAL A 531 18.06 -9.33 23.81
N LEU A 532 17.06 -8.96 23.00
CA LEU A 532 15.65 -9.18 23.29
C LEU A 532 14.90 -9.58 22.02
N TYR A 533 13.71 -10.13 22.22
CA TYR A 533 12.85 -10.63 21.17
C TYR A 533 11.46 -9.98 21.30
N LEU A 534 10.86 -9.61 20.17
CA LEU A 534 9.47 -9.16 20.02
C LEU A 534 8.75 -10.16 19.12
N ASP A 535 7.74 -10.85 19.63
CA ASP A 535 7.05 -11.90 18.86
C ASP A 535 5.83 -11.38 18.09
N GLU A 536 5.04 -10.52 18.72
CA GLU A 536 3.84 -9.95 18.13
C GLU A 536 3.65 -8.54 18.66
N LEU A 537 3.12 -7.66 17.81
CA LEU A 537 2.54 -6.38 18.20
C LEU A 537 1.15 -6.26 17.58
N GLU A 538 0.18 -5.83 18.38
CA GLU A 538 -1.21 -5.67 17.98
C GLU A 538 -1.70 -4.27 18.40
N ILE A 539 -2.29 -3.55 17.45
CA ILE A 539 -3.03 -2.32 17.66
C ILE A 539 -4.50 -2.71 17.83
N LEU A 540 -5.02 -2.50 19.03
CA LEU A 540 -6.42 -2.71 19.36
C LEU A 540 -7.12 -1.36 19.26
N HIS A 541 -7.75 -1.13 18.10
CA HIS A 541 -8.39 0.15 17.79
C HIS A 541 -9.52 0.48 18.76
N GLN A 542 -9.41 1.66 19.34
CA GLN A 542 -10.33 2.23 20.32
C GLN A 542 -10.27 3.77 20.25
N ALA A 543 -10.13 4.30 19.03
CA ALA A 543 -9.87 5.71 18.79
C ALA A 543 -10.88 6.59 19.53
N ASP A 544 -10.37 7.52 20.35
CA ASP A 544 -11.16 8.53 21.07
C ASP A 544 -10.31 9.80 21.09
N TYR A 545 -10.53 10.67 20.09
CA TYR A 545 -9.69 11.83 19.85
C TYR A 545 -10.47 12.95 19.16
N GLU A 546 -9.93 14.16 19.25
CA GLU A 546 -10.46 15.36 18.60
C GLU A 546 -9.35 16.05 17.81
N MET A 547 -9.68 16.65 16.68
CA MET A 547 -8.70 17.37 15.87
C MET A 547 -9.23 18.74 15.50
N GLU A 548 -8.52 19.78 15.93
CA GLU A 548 -8.73 21.15 15.45
C GLU A 548 -8.07 21.31 14.08
N LEU A 549 -8.88 21.50 13.04
CA LEU A 549 -8.39 21.49 11.66
C LEU A 549 -7.52 22.71 11.32
N SER A 550 -7.62 23.79 12.10
CA SER A 550 -6.74 24.96 12.00
C SER A 550 -5.33 24.74 12.53
N ARG A 551 -5.10 23.65 13.28
CA ARG A 551 -3.79 23.30 13.85
C ARG A 551 -3.02 22.28 13.03
N LEU A 552 -3.61 21.75 11.95
CA LEU A 552 -2.94 20.77 11.10
C LEU A 552 -1.71 21.39 10.43
N PRO A 553 -0.51 20.81 10.61
CA PRO A 553 0.67 21.22 9.87
C PRO A 553 0.43 21.10 8.37
N LEU A 554 0.99 22.03 7.58
CA LEU A 554 1.01 21.88 6.13
C LEU A 554 2.24 21.05 5.71
N GLU A 555 2.01 19.99 4.97
CA GLU A 555 3.03 19.15 4.35
C GLU A 555 3.31 19.65 2.96
N LYS A 556 4.57 20.02 2.69
CA LYS A 556 5.03 20.45 1.38
C LYS A 556 5.86 19.34 0.75
N TRP A 557 5.26 18.60 -0.15
CA TRP A 557 5.91 17.53 -0.92
C TRP A 557 6.75 18.10 -2.05
N ASN A 558 6.19 19.07 -2.79
CA ASN A 558 6.87 19.82 -3.83
C ASN A 558 6.17 21.19 -4.03
N PRO A 559 6.62 22.06 -4.95
CA PRO A 559 5.98 23.37 -5.16
C PRO A 559 4.51 23.32 -5.58
N LEU A 560 4.04 22.21 -6.14
CA LEU A 560 2.67 22.03 -6.63
C LEU A 560 1.80 21.21 -5.68
N HIS A 561 2.41 20.42 -4.80
CA HIS A 561 1.71 19.58 -3.84
C HIS A 561 1.99 20.04 -2.39
N VAL A 562 0.99 20.73 -1.84
CA VAL A 562 0.94 21.14 -0.44
C VAL A 562 -0.41 20.75 0.13
N GLN A 563 -0.41 20.02 1.24
CA GLN A 563 -1.65 19.52 1.85
C GLN A 563 -1.62 19.63 3.37
N PRO A 564 -2.78 19.74 4.03
CA PRO A 564 -2.86 19.55 5.47
C PRO A 564 -2.48 18.11 5.84
N ALA A 565 -1.61 17.97 6.84
CA ALA A 565 -1.32 16.69 7.49
C ALA A 565 -2.60 15.96 7.89
N HIS A 566 -2.51 14.63 8.04
CA HIS A 566 -3.58 13.75 8.52
C HIS A 566 -4.70 13.49 7.49
N LEU A 567 -4.71 14.20 6.37
CA LEU A 567 -5.75 14.11 5.34
C LEU A 567 -5.16 13.53 4.05
N SER A 568 -6.00 12.79 3.35
CA SER A 568 -5.83 12.41 1.94
C SER A 568 -7.02 12.93 1.15
N PHE A 569 -6.94 13.03 -0.18
CA PHE A 569 -8.06 13.56 -0.95
C PHE A 569 -8.38 12.84 -2.24
N LEU A 570 -9.68 12.84 -2.56
CA LEU A 570 -10.14 12.42 -3.89
C LEU A 570 -9.92 13.56 -4.88
N ARG A 571 -10.53 14.72 -4.62
CA ARG A 571 -10.47 15.87 -5.53
C ARG A 571 -10.78 17.18 -4.84
N GLY A 572 -10.43 18.29 -5.51
CA GLY A 572 -10.73 19.65 -5.09
C GLY A 572 -9.52 20.34 -4.46
N MET A 573 -9.75 21.54 -3.93
CA MET A 573 -8.73 22.33 -3.25
C MET A 573 -8.95 22.28 -1.75
N LEU A 574 -7.89 21.87 -1.04
CA LEU A 574 -7.82 21.86 0.41
C LEU A 574 -6.92 22.99 0.90
N ARG A 575 -7.39 23.76 1.87
CA ARG A 575 -6.58 24.79 2.53
C ARG A 575 -6.88 24.82 4.01
N ALA A 576 -5.91 24.41 4.84
CA ALA A 576 -5.97 24.65 6.27
C ALA A 576 -5.36 26.02 6.60
N ASP A 577 -6.08 26.83 7.35
CA ASP A 577 -5.58 28.08 7.96
C ASP A 577 -6.23 28.34 9.33
N ILE A 578 -6.05 29.54 9.87
CA ILE A 578 -6.58 29.92 11.19
C ILE A 578 -8.10 29.74 11.33
N ASN A 579 -8.85 29.67 10.23
CA ASN A 579 -10.30 29.49 10.22
C ASN A 579 -10.74 28.02 10.09
N GLY A 580 -9.78 27.08 10.06
CA GLY A 580 -10.02 25.65 9.87
C GLY A 580 -9.64 25.17 8.48
N LEU A 581 -10.22 24.04 8.06
CA LEU A 581 -10.03 23.45 6.73
C LEU A 581 -11.08 23.99 5.77
N SER A 582 -10.66 24.72 4.74
CA SER A 582 -11.51 25.07 3.61
C SER A 582 -11.42 23.98 2.55
N VAL A 583 -12.57 23.46 2.14
CA VAL A 583 -12.72 22.55 1.00
C VAL A 583 -13.52 23.27 -0.08
N SER A 584 -13.06 23.18 -1.32
CA SER A 584 -13.77 23.77 -2.45
C SER A 584 -13.50 23.02 -3.76
N GLY A 585 -14.47 23.04 -4.66
CA GLY A 585 -14.36 22.51 -6.01
C GLY A 585 -15.34 23.21 -6.94
N SER A 586 -15.12 23.11 -8.25
CA SER A 586 -15.94 23.75 -9.28
C SER A 586 -16.77 22.77 -10.12
N GLY A 587 -16.43 21.48 -10.10
CA GLY A 587 -17.07 20.43 -10.90
C GLY A 587 -17.69 19.36 -10.04
N LYS A 588 -17.11 18.16 -10.08
CA LYS A 588 -17.51 17.00 -9.27
C LYS A 588 -17.27 17.23 -7.77
N PRO A 589 -17.85 16.40 -6.88
CA PRO A 589 -17.74 16.59 -5.43
C PRO A 589 -16.30 16.69 -4.94
N ALA A 590 -15.94 17.80 -4.27
CA ALA A 590 -14.65 17.97 -3.62
C ALA A 590 -14.65 17.27 -2.26
N GLU A 591 -13.71 16.35 -2.05
CA GLU A 591 -13.75 15.40 -0.93
C GLU A 591 -12.33 15.07 -0.44
N CYS A 592 -12.18 15.03 0.89
CA CYS A 592 -10.99 14.56 1.58
C CYS A 592 -11.32 13.66 2.76
N TYR A 593 -10.42 12.75 3.10
CA TYR A 593 -10.66 11.65 4.02
C TYR A 593 -9.56 11.51 5.07
N THR A 594 -9.95 10.93 6.21
CA THR A 594 -9.05 10.52 7.27
C THR A 594 -9.67 9.45 8.17
N GLY A 595 -8.87 8.70 8.91
CA GLY A 595 -9.33 7.65 9.81
C GLY A 595 -9.08 6.24 9.29
N ASN A 596 -9.33 5.25 10.16
CA ASN A 596 -9.16 3.84 9.83
C ASN A 596 -10.28 3.36 8.90
N LEU A 597 -9.92 2.68 7.80
CA LEU A 597 -10.86 2.08 6.85
C LEU A 597 -11.74 0.99 7.50
N ASN A 598 -11.28 0.37 8.58
CA ASN A 598 -11.94 -0.74 9.25
C ASN A 598 -12.92 -0.32 10.34
N TRP A 599 -13.05 0.98 10.65
CA TRP A 599 -13.97 1.44 11.70
C TRP A 599 -15.41 0.98 11.46
N LYS A 600 -15.92 0.15 12.39
CA LYS A 600 -17.24 -0.50 12.30
C LYS A 600 -18.35 0.19 13.08
N ASN A 601 -18.07 0.75 14.25
CA ASN A 601 -19.10 1.40 15.05
C ASN A 601 -18.45 2.63 15.67
N TYR A 602 -19.01 3.81 15.47
CA TYR A 602 -18.40 5.03 15.97
C TYR A 602 -19.40 6.18 16.10
N GLU A 603 -19.04 7.09 17.00
CA GLU A 603 -19.55 8.45 17.04
C GLU A 603 -18.57 9.37 16.31
N PHE A 604 -19.08 10.07 15.31
CA PHE A 604 -18.37 11.09 14.55
C PHE A 604 -19.06 12.44 14.73
N THR A 605 -18.34 13.41 15.27
CA THR A 605 -18.80 14.80 15.38
C THR A 605 -17.94 15.70 14.54
N ALA A 606 -18.53 16.63 13.79
CA ALA A 606 -17.79 17.64 13.04
C ALA A 606 -18.57 18.95 12.99
N ALA A 607 -17.85 20.07 13.01
CA ALA A 607 -18.45 21.39 12.83
C ALA A 607 -18.08 21.96 11.47
N LEU A 608 -19.09 22.35 10.69
CA LEU A 608 -18.93 22.96 9.38
C LEU A 608 -19.59 24.34 9.31
N ILE A 609 -19.06 25.21 8.46
CA ILE A 609 -19.59 26.54 8.13
C ILE A 609 -19.81 26.58 6.61
N PRO A 610 -21.06 26.69 6.14
CA PRO A 610 -21.33 26.89 4.72
C PRO A 610 -20.90 28.31 4.33
N VAL A 611 -20.00 28.44 3.36
CA VAL A 611 -19.50 29.75 2.89
C VAL A 611 -20.25 30.20 1.65
N LYS A 612 -20.36 29.31 0.65
CA LYS A 612 -21.08 29.53 -0.62
C LYS A 612 -21.53 28.20 -1.22
N GLY A 613 -22.54 28.25 -2.09
CA GLY A 613 -23.10 27.07 -2.75
C GLY A 613 -24.22 26.46 -1.91
N GLU A 614 -24.71 25.28 -2.31
CA GLU A 614 -25.91 24.70 -1.71
C GLU A 614 -25.69 23.32 -1.10
N ARG A 615 -24.49 22.72 -1.24
CA ARG A 615 -24.18 21.38 -0.73
C ARG A 615 -22.95 21.40 0.16
N HIS A 616 -23.14 21.09 1.43
CA HIS A 616 -22.07 21.11 2.45
C HIS A 616 -22.17 19.85 3.31
N ASN A 617 -21.24 18.91 3.12
CA ASN A 617 -21.36 17.55 3.65
C ASN A 617 -20.22 17.17 4.59
N VAL A 618 -20.54 16.33 5.55
CA VAL A 618 -19.58 15.45 6.23
C VAL A 618 -19.83 14.02 5.78
N LEU A 619 -18.77 13.24 5.63
CA LEU A 619 -18.81 11.89 5.11
C LEU A 619 -18.43 10.89 6.20
N PHE A 620 -19.04 9.72 6.14
CA PHE A 620 -18.80 8.63 7.09
C PHE A 620 -18.98 7.29 6.36
N ARG A 621 -18.40 6.22 6.92
CA ARG A 621 -18.21 4.93 6.23
C ARG A 621 -17.57 5.10 4.85
N VAL A 622 -16.60 6.01 4.76
CA VAL A 622 -15.90 6.23 3.50
C VAL A 622 -15.02 5.00 3.24
N GLN A 623 -15.29 4.32 2.14
CA GLN A 623 -14.52 3.18 1.64
C GLN A 623 -13.66 3.56 0.42
N GLY A 624 -13.74 4.82 -0.01
CA GLY A 624 -12.98 5.41 -1.11
C GLY A 624 -13.79 6.47 -1.85
N GLY A 625 -13.32 6.84 -3.04
CA GLY A 625 -13.83 7.92 -3.85
C GLY A 625 -15.26 7.75 -4.37
N ILE A 626 -15.78 6.53 -4.44
CA ILE A 626 -17.12 6.27 -4.98
C ILE A 626 -18.06 5.53 -4.02
N ARG A 627 -17.59 5.16 -2.82
CA ARG A 627 -18.36 4.38 -1.83
C ARG A 627 -18.30 5.03 -0.46
N SER A 628 -19.41 5.65 -0.05
CA SER A 628 -19.52 6.30 1.25
C SER A 628 -20.97 6.61 1.63
N PHE A 629 -21.21 7.02 2.87
CA PHE A 629 -22.37 7.83 3.21
C PHE A 629 -21.96 9.28 3.41
N ALA A 630 -22.89 10.19 3.16
CA ALA A 630 -22.70 11.61 3.45
C ALA A 630 -23.96 12.20 4.07
N VAL A 631 -23.78 13.23 4.87
CA VAL A 631 -24.88 14.01 5.44
C VAL A 631 -24.50 15.48 5.47
N GLY A 632 -25.45 16.35 5.16
CA GLY A 632 -25.12 17.75 5.00
C GLY A 632 -26.28 18.69 4.77
N LEU A 633 -25.94 19.97 4.77
CA LEU A 633 -26.83 21.05 4.36
C LEU A 633 -27.01 20.98 2.85
N ALA A 634 -28.26 21.09 2.40
CA ALA A 634 -28.63 20.91 1.01
C ALA A 634 -29.57 22.03 0.52
N GLU A 635 -29.88 21.99 -0.78
CA GLU A 635 -30.82 22.88 -1.47
C GLU A 635 -32.20 22.92 -0.76
N ASN A 636 -32.98 23.96 -1.04
CA ASN A 636 -34.34 24.14 -0.52
C ASN A 636 -34.45 24.16 1.02
N GLN A 637 -33.38 24.56 1.72
CA GLN A 637 -33.36 24.65 3.18
C GLN A 637 -33.66 23.28 3.82
N THR A 638 -32.86 22.29 3.45
CA THR A 638 -32.96 20.92 3.94
C THR A 638 -31.65 20.39 4.47
N ILE A 639 -31.73 19.31 5.25
CA ILE A 639 -30.63 18.41 5.52
C ILE A 639 -30.93 17.08 4.84
N ARG A 640 -29.91 16.51 4.18
CA ARG A 640 -30.03 15.24 3.45
C ARG A 640 -29.02 14.21 3.94
N LEU A 641 -29.46 12.96 3.98
CA LEU A 641 -28.62 11.77 4.07
C LEU A 641 -28.47 11.19 2.67
N TYR A 642 -27.24 10.89 2.28
CA TYR A 642 -26.90 10.31 1.00
C TYR A 642 -26.16 8.98 1.16
N LYS A 643 -26.41 8.05 0.24
CA LYS A 643 -25.50 6.94 -0.07
C LYS A 643 -24.79 7.27 -1.37
N LYS A 644 -23.46 7.16 -1.38
CA LYS A 644 -22.64 7.31 -2.57
C LYS A 644 -22.26 5.94 -3.09
N GLU A 645 -22.69 5.65 -4.32
CA GLU A 645 -22.29 4.49 -5.10
C GLU A 645 -22.03 4.99 -6.51
N LYS A 646 -20.81 5.46 -6.76
CA LYS A 646 -20.40 6.38 -7.84
C LYS A 646 -20.95 7.79 -7.63
N ASP A 647 -22.27 7.92 -7.67
CA ASP A 647 -22.99 9.17 -7.50
C ASP A 647 -23.76 9.21 -6.17
N TYR A 648 -24.06 10.43 -5.70
CA TYR A 648 -24.86 10.64 -4.50
C TYR A 648 -26.34 10.35 -4.74
N GLN A 649 -26.87 9.38 -4.02
CA GLN A 649 -28.29 9.03 -3.97
C GLN A 649 -28.90 9.52 -2.66
N ILE A 650 -30.00 10.26 -2.74
CA ILE A 650 -30.72 10.76 -1.56
C ILE A 650 -31.45 9.59 -0.90
N LEU A 651 -31.12 9.31 0.36
CA LEU A 651 -31.84 8.34 1.18
C LEU A 651 -32.91 8.99 2.05
N LYS A 652 -32.62 10.18 2.58
CA LYS A 652 -33.53 10.93 3.44
C LYS A 652 -33.34 12.42 3.29
N GLU A 653 -34.43 13.17 3.41
CA GLU A 653 -34.46 14.63 3.40
C GLU A 653 -35.36 15.15 4.51
N VAL A 654 -34.92 16.17 5.24
CA VAL A 654 -35.72 16.85 6.27
C VAL A 654 -35.61 18.37 6.13
N PRO A 655 -36.71 19.13 6.29
CA PRO A 655 -36.65 20.59 6.32
C PRO A 655 -35.78 21.10 7.47
N TYR A 656 -34.83 21.99 7.17
CA TYR A 656 -33.93 22.60 8.13
C TYR A 656 -33.43 23.96 7.63
N GLN A 657 -33.74 25.04 8.35
CA GLN A 657 -33.31 26.39 7.97
C GLN A 657 -31.84 26.61 8.32
N TRP A 658 -31.02 26.90 7.32
CA TRP A 658 -29.60 27.18 7.45
C TRP A 658 -29.17 28.44 6.68
N GLN A 659 -28.05 29.02 7.10
CA GLN A 659 -27.53 30.30 6.60
C GLN A 659 -26.01 30.23 6.39
N PHE A 660 -25.52 31.00 5.42
CA PHE A 660 -24.07 31.15 5.21
C PHE A 660 -23.39 31.82 6.40
N GLY A 661 -22.17 31.39 6.70
CA GLY A 661 -21.34 31.94 7.77
C GLY A 661 -21.76 31.51 9.19
N VAL A 662 -22.81 30.68 9.33
CA VAL A 662 -23.25 30.12 10.61
C VAL A 662 -22.62 28.74 10.81
N PRO A 663 -22.01 28.44 11.97
CA PRO A 663 -21.51 27.09 12.25
C PRO A 663 -22.66 26.11 12.56
N TYR A 664 -22.54 24.91 12.00
CA TYR A 664 -23.43 23.78 12.25
C TYR A 664 -22.62 22.60 12.74
N GLN A 665 -22.94 22.10 13.93
CA GLN A 665 -22.34 20.90 14.48
C GLN A 665 -23.18 19.69 14.08
N PHE A 666 -22.57 18.76 13.35
CA PHE A 666 -23.13 17.46 13.02
C PHE A 666 -22.57 16.43 13.98
N LYS A 667 -23.43 15.62 14.58
CA LYS A 667 -23.04 14.42 15.33
C LYS A 667 -23.75 13.22 14.72
N ILE A 668 -22.98 12.22 14.34
CA ILE A 668 -23.41 11.02 13.66
C ILE A 668 -23.00 9.85 14.53
N VAL A 669 -23.95 8.98 14.87
CA VAL A 669 -23.66 7.70 15.51
C VAL A 669 -24.03 6.60 14.53
N VAL A 670 -23.01 5.85 14.11
CA VAL A 670 -23.19 4.64 13.31
C VAL A 670 -22.94 3.42 14.18
N LYS A 671 -23.94 2.54 14.25
CA LYS A 671 -23.83 1.25 14.94
C LYS A 671 -24.50 0.18 14.13
N ASN A 672 -23.73 -0.77 13.60
CA ASN A 672 -24.17 -1.75 12.62
C ASN A 672 -24.82 -1.03 11.42
N ASN A 673 -26.11 -1.31 11.17
CA ASN A 673 -26.94 -0.70 10.13
C ASN A 673 -27.72 0.53 10.61
N GLN A 674 -27.60 0.94 11.88
CA GLN A 674 -28.28 2.11 12.42
C GLN A 674 -27.46 3.38 12.25
N ILE A 675 -28.09 4.44 11.75
CA ILE A 675 -27.53 5.77 11.59
C ILE A 675 -28.40 6.77 12.35
N LYS A 676 -27.81 7.44 13.34
CA LYS A 676 -28.47 8.52 14.08
C LYS A 676 -27.76 9.84 13.83
N LEU A 677 -28.53 10.87 13.51
CA LEU A 677 -28.02 12.22 13.25
C LEU A 677 -28.58 13.23 14.25
N TRP A 678 -27.68 14.05 14.77
CA TRP A 678 -27.98 15.31 15.44
C TRP A 678 -27.37 16.48 14.67
N VAL A 679 -28.09 17.60 14.62
CA VAL A 679 -27.53 18.88 14.18
C VAL A 679 -27.86 19.95 15.22
N ASN A 680 -26.81 20.61 15.74
CA ASN A 680 -26.91 21.55 16.87
C ASN A 680 -27.75 20.95 18.01
N GLU A 681 -27.35 19.75 18.48
CA GLU A 681 -27.98 18.97 19.55
C GLU A 681 -29.40 18.45 19.29
N LYS A 682 -30.05 18.84 18.19
CA LYS A 682 -31.37 18.34 17.80
C LYS A 682 -31.26 17.05 16.99
N VAL A 683 -31.91 15.98 17.45
CA VAL A 683 -32.08 14.74 16.66
C VAL A 683 -32.88 15.06 15.40
N LEU A 684 -32.34 14.72 14.23
CA LEU A 684 -33.03 14.90 12.94
C LEU A 684 -33.55 13.58 12.36
N PHE A 685 -32.78 12.50 12.47
CA PHE A 685 -33.23 11.18 12.05
C PHE A 685 -32.51 10.05 12.81
N ASN A 686 -33.14 8.87 12.79
CA ASN A 686 -32.66 7.62 13.37
C ASN A 686 -33.15 6.51 12.44
N GLU A 687 -32.30 6.13 11.51
CA GLU A 687 -32.67 5.23 10.43
C GLU A 687 -31.93 3.91 10.55
N GLU A 688 -32.61 2.84 10.16
CA GLU A 688 -32.02 1.54 9.92
C GLU A 688 -31.87 1.37 8.41
N MET A 689 -30.67 1.02 7.95
CA MET A 689 -30.36 0.90 6.52
C MET A 689 -30.51 -0.54 6.03
N ASP A 690 -31.18 -0.73 4.90
CA ASP A 690 -31.30 -2.04 4.24
C ASP A 690 -30.02 -2.47 3.50
N SER A 691 -29.23 -1.49 3.04
CA SER A 691 -27.94 -1.70 2.34
C SER A 691 -26.86 -0.92 3.09
N VAL A 692 -25.83 -1.61 3.58
CA VAL A 692 -24.89 -1.04 4.55
C VAL A 692 -23.45 -1.17 4.06
N TYR A 693 -22.74 -0.04 4.01
CA TYR A 693 -21.29 -0.05 4.13
C TYR A 693 -20.95 -0.28 5.61
N GLU A 694 -20.46 -1.47 5.94
CA GLU A 694 -20.27 -1.95 7.32
C GLU A 694 -19.07 -1.35 8.04
N ASN A 695 -18.18 -0.72 7.29
CA ASN A 695 -16.93 -0.11 7.78
C ASN A 695 -16.56 1.09 6.89
N GLY A 696 -15.66 1.93 7.40
CA GLY A 696 -15.05 2.99 6.62
C GLY A 696 -14.66 4.19 7.45
N CYS A 697 -13.71 4.95 6.91
CA CYS A 697 -13.17 6.15 7.53
C CYS A 697 -14.18 7.32 7.46
N ILE A 698 -13.75 8.51 7.86
CA ILE A 698 -14.56 9.74 7.79
C ILE A 698 -14.04 10.68 6.72
N GLY A 699 -14.84 11.67 6.37
CA GLY A 699 -14.43 12.68 5.41
C GLY A 699 -15.18 14.00 5.51
N PHE A 700 -14.68 14.94 4.72
CA PHE A 700 -15.23 16.28 4.57
C PHE A 700 -15.39 16.57 3.09
N GLY A 701 -16.52 17.15 2.70
CA GLY A 701 -16.73 17.36 1.28
C GLY A 701 -17.90 18.25 0.91
N ASN A 702 -17.91 18.69 -0.32
CA ASN A 702 -18.96 19.52 -0.87
C ASN A 702 -19.12 19.28 -2.36
N ASP A 703 -20.17 19.86 -2.94
CA ASP A 703 -20.55 19.59 -4.32
C ASP A 703 -21.20 20.84 -4.95
N MET A 704 -21.46 20.82 -6.26
CA MET A 704 -22.18 21.88 -6.98
C MET A 704 -21.52 23.27 -6.84
N GLY A 705 -20.19 23.32 -6.89
CA GLY A 705 -19.45 24.60 -6.80
C GLY A 705 -19.41 25.21 -5.38
N SER A 706 -19.70 24.41 -4.36
CA SER A 706 -19.79 24.89 -2.98
C SER A 706 -18.41 25.12 -2.33
N ARG A 707 -18.41 25.93 -1.27
CA ARG A 707 -17.25 26.18 -0.40
C ARG A 707 -17.67 25.98 1.04
N THR A 708 -16.95 25.13 1.75
CA THR A 708 -17.23 24.79 3.13
C THR A 708 -15.97 24.93 3.96
N ASN A 709 -16.09 25.53 5.13
CA ASN A 709 -15.04 25.49 6.13
C ASN A 709 -15.40 24.48 7.21
N TYR A 710 -14.45 23.64 7.62
CA TYR A 710 -14.59 22.69 8.71
C TYR A 710 -13.68 23.12 9.84
N ILE A 711 -14.22 23.18 11.06
CA ILE A 711 -13.52 23.74 12.22
C ILE A 711 -12.73 22.66 12.95
N TYR A 712 -13.42 21.57 13.29
CA TYR A 712 -12.87 20.45 14.02
C TYR A 712 -13.68 19.19 13.72
N TYR A 713 -13.12 18.05 14.10
CA TYR A 713 -13.87 16.83 14.23
C TYR A 713 -13.47 16.03 15.48
N ARG A 714 -14.35 15.16 15.94
CA ARG A 714 -14.13 14.23 17.04
C ARG A 714 -14.58 12.83 16.62
N ILE A 715 -13.77 11.84 16.95
CA ILE A 715 -14.08 10.43 16.77
C ILE A 715 -14.08 9.73 18.11
N LYS A 716 -15.04 8.83 18.27
CA LYS A 716 -15.05 7.84 19.35
C LYS A 716 -15.58 6.51 18.82
N GLU A 717 -14.71 5.52 18.76
CA GLU A 717 -15.10 4.13 18.47
C GLU A 717 -16.04 3.60 19.55
N LEU A 718 -16.96 2.75 19.13
CA LEU A 718 -17.99 2.14 19.97
C LEU A 718 -17.85 0.62 19.93
N ASP A 719 -18.13 -0.01 21.06
CA ASP A 719 -18.20 -1.47 21.17
C ASP A 719 -19.30 -2.09 20.28
#